data_AF-A0A819XNJ7-F1
#
_entry.id   AF-A0A819XNJ7-F1
#
_cell.length_a   1.000
_cell.length_b   1.000
_cell.length_c   1.000
_cell.angle_alpha   90.00
_cell.angle_beta   90.00
_cell.angle_gamma   90.00
#
_symmetry.space_group_name_H-M   'P 1'
#
loop_
_entity.id
_entity.type
_entity.pdbx_description
1 polymer ?
#
loop_
_entity_poly.entity_id
_entity_poly.type
_entity_poly.pdbx_seq_one_letter_code
_entity_poly.pdbx_strand_id
1 'polypeptide(L)'
;MKNYSFDESFPKESIQSYALNDYKSTVIRISRNKISTTSNISQLGSNSIPITNTNNGDISMRDLNKSVYYNNSVNILKPHGDEMLTADKEQLLKHKAHEIIEITRSKSIKPDMDSQSPVEENDQGNNMAACSIEYDNITLALRGFTADIRLKTAVLRRNTMQKRPFTVLSVVLMAASLIQQILEIRDASIPKNSLLGGSMPAASILDVSNIPRQCGLLSNDEINITENYTATQLVTLLALGQLTAEQTIRAYLKRSGIAHQLTNCVIEFLDEEAINRAIHLDEEFKRRGPIGPLHGLPISVKHMVTMRNRRNNAGWMKLIDRIGEDDALILKILYEAGAIFYVRTTEPQSLMQLECNSPIYGITVNPFNRNLTSGGSTGGEGALLGLKGSVMGIGSDIGGSIRSPAANNGLYGLKPTTFRLPRGGSKATQAGRESIIGVLGPLVRAREDIHLFMKTILDTEPWLRDPSLVPIPWRSIALHATDFTVAVMWDDNVVHPHPPIIRALHETVEYLKNFGIRIVDWEPIDHQKSWDLISALYYCNGAEEERNIMAEVNEQPLPLTEWILSQPQVMKRNWTEMNELITERENYRNRYARIWNEREMSLNCSIDCLLTPVGPSAAPQHGTAKWWGYTSIWNLLDYPAAVFPVTTVDLMKDKVAIDYKPRNVLDEENFKLYTSADSYSNAPIGLQVVCRRYNDEKLMKCLEIIERAMGRP
;
A
#
# COMPACT_ATOMS: atom_id res chain seq x y z
N MET A 1 9.84 21.62 50.02
CA MET A 1 9.47 22.97 50.48
C MET A 1 10.17 24.02 49.62
N LYS A 2 9.41 24.66 48.72
CA LYS A 2 9.45 26.11 48.43
C LYS A 2 8.36 26.38 47.39
N ASN A 3 7.39 27.17 47.83
CA ASN A 3 6.14 27.49 47.16
C ASN A 3 6.38 28.49 46.03
N TYR A 4 5.72 28.28 44.89
CA TYR A 4 5.35 29.37 43.99
C TYR A 4 3.83 29.36 43.85
N SER A 5 3.22 30.42 44.36
CA SER A 5 1.80 30.73 44.29
C SER A 5 1.44 31.21 42.88
N PHE A 6 0.40 30.63 42.30
CA PHE A 6 -0.28 31.20 41.14
C PHE A 6 -1.16 32.35 41.61
N ASP A 7 -0.91 33.54 41.05
CA ASP A 7 -1.73 34.73 41.21
C ASP A 7 -2.81 34.73 40.12
N GLU A 8 -4.07 34.70 40.53
CA GLU A 8 -5.25 34.80 39.69
C GLU A 8 -5.59 36.27 39.47
N SER A 9 -5.29 36.82 38.29
CA SER A 9 -6.03 37.97 37.77
C SER A 9 -5.78 38.19 36.28
N PHE A 10 -6.76 37.85 35.44
CA PHE A 10 -6.91 38.44 34.11
C PHE A 10 -8.34 39.00 33.96
N PRO A 11 -8.49 40.28 33.55
CA PRO A 11 -9.79 40.91 33.40
C PRO A 11 -10.49 40.45 32.11
N LYS A 12 -11.82 40.36 32.20
CA LYS A 12 -12.75 40.22 31.07
C LYS A 12 -12.84 41.54 30.29
N GLU A 13 -13.24 41.41 29.02
CA GLU A 13 -13.50 42.45 27.99
C GLU A 13 -12.25 42.82 27.17
N SER A 14 -12.20 42.80 25.84
CA SER A 14 -13.22 42.91 24.79
C SER A 14 -12.63 42.39 23.46
N ILE A 15 -13.30 41.47 22.76
CA ILE A 15 -12.99 41.17 21.35
C ILE A 15 -14.10 41.77 20.51
N GLN A 16 -13.75 42.83 19.77
CA GLN A 16 -14.55 43.40 18.71
C GLN A 16 -14.66 42.41 17.54
N SER A 17 -15.90 42.15 17.16
CA SER A 17 -16.30 41.39 15.98
C SER A 17 -15.88 42.10 14.69
N TYR A 18 -15.07 41.46 13.85
CA TYR A 18 -15.03 41.74 12.43
C TYR A 18 -15.98 40.78 11.70
N ALA A 19 -16.91 41.38 10.96
CA ALA A 19 -18.01 40.76 10.26
C ALA A 19 -17.52 39.83 9.13
N LEU A 20 -18.01 38.58 9.15
CA LEU A 20 -18.02 37.67 8.01
C LEU A 20 -19.31 37.92 7.23
N ASN A 21 -19.16 38.28 5.94
CA ASN A 21 -20.27 38.41 5.01
C ASN A 21 -20.89 37.02 4.74
N ASP A 22 -22.23 37.01 4.77
CA ASP A 22 -23.14 35.91 4.50
C ASP A 22 -22.87 35.19 3.17
N TYR A 23 -22.77 33.86 3.22
CA TYR A 23 -23.27 32.98 2.15
C TYR A 23 -24.17 31.91 2.77
N LYS A 24 -25.47 32.00 2.47
CA LYS A 24 -26.52 31.07 2.90
C LYS A 24 -26.26 29.67 2.34
N SER A 25 -25.91 28.71 3.21
CA SER A 25 -26.00 27.28 2.91
C SER A 25 -27.41 26.77 3.20
N THR A 26 -28.12 26.34 2.17
CA THR A 26 -29.39 25.60 2.28
C THR A 26 -29.12 24.23 2.91
N VAL A 27 -29.63 24.01 4.12
CA VAL A 27 -29.63 22.71 4.79
C VAL A 27 -30.78 21.87 4.23
N ILE A 28 -30.47 20.79 3.49
CA ILE A 28 -31.45 19.75 3.15
C ILE A 28 -31.27 18.57 4.12
N ARG A 29 -32.24 18.42 5.03
CA ARG A 29 -32.41 17.25 5.90
C ARG A 29 -33.05 16.13 5.07
N ILE A 30 -32.38 14.98 4.94
CA ILE A 30 -33.00 13.76 4.42
C ILE A 30 -33.51 12.93 5.61
N SER A 31 -34.83 12.85 5.76
CA SER A 31 -35.49 11.91 6.68
C SER A 31 -35.49 10.50 6.09
N ARG A 32 -34.93 9.52 6.81
CA ARG A 32 -35.03 8.09 6.49
C ARG A 32 -36.38 7.54 6.96
N ASN A 33 -37.25 7.15 6.03
CA ASN A 33 -38.37 6.25 6.34
C ASN A 33 -37.84 4.81 6.45
N LYS A 34 -37.84 4.25 7.65
CA LYS A 34 -37.70 2.81 7.91
C LYS A 34 -39.05 2.14 7.69
N ILE A 35 -39.14 1.20 6.74
CA ILE A 35 -40.17 0.15 6.76
C ILE A 35 -39.47 -1.10 7.29
N SER A 36 -39.80 -1.49 8.52
CA SER A 36 -39.38 -2.77 9.11
C SER A 36 -40.51 -3.79 8.97
N THR A 37 -40.22 -4.91 8.29
CA THR A 37 -40.99 -6.14 8.39
C THR A 37 -40.59 -6.87 9.67
N THR A 38 -41.53 -7.07 10.59
CA THR A 38 -41.37 -7.99 11.72
C THR A 38 -42.46 -9.06 11.65
N SER A 39 -42.04 -10.30 11.49
CA SER A 39 -42.76 -11.50 11.91
C SER A 39 -42.09 -12.03 13.17
N ASN A 40 -42.81 -12.10 14.28
CA ASN A 40 -42.56 -13.11 15.31
C ASN A 40 -43.83 -13.38 16.13
N ILE A 41 -44.21 -14.65 16.14
CA ILE A 41 -45.13 -15.27 17.08
C ILE A 41 -44.34 -15.52 18.37
N SER A 42 -44.84 -15.05 19.51
CA SER A 42 -45.08 -15.85 20.73
C SER A 42 -45.23 -14.99 21.99
N GLN A 43 -46.26 -15.38 22.74
CA GLN A 43 -46.40 -15.30 24.21
C GLN A 43 -46.82 -14.00 24.93
N LEU A 44 -48.02 -14.16 25.50
CA LEU A 44 -48.46 -13.83 26.87
C LEU A 44 -48.91 -12.39 27.17
N GLY A 45 -50.17 -12.31 27.61
CA GLY A 45 -50.50 -11.50 28.77
C GLY A 45 -51.57 -10.42 28.58
N SER A 46 -52.83 -10.86 28.73
CA SER A 46 -53.91 -10.18 29.48
C SER A 46 -54.41 -8.78 29.07
N ASN A 47 -55.75 -8.72 29.05
CA ASN A 47 -56.66 -7.55 29.17
C ASN A 47 -57.15 -6.99 27.82
N SER A 48 -58.31 -7.46 27.31
CA SER A 48 -59.69 -7.00 27.66
C SER A 48 -59.88 -5.54 27.20
N ILE A 49 -60.65 -5.20 26.16
CA ILE A 49 -62.12 -5.28 25.93
C ILE A 49 -62.42 -4.65 24.53
N PRO A 50 -63.60 -4.91 23.92
CA PRO A 50 -63.84 -4.94 22.46
C PRO A 50 -64.61 -3.72 21.93
N ILE A 51 -64.92 -3.69 20.61
CA ILE A 51 -66.09 -3.08 19.89
C ILE A 51 -65.80 -3.22 18.37
N THR A 52 -66.28 -4.27 17.69
CA THR A 52 -67.53 -4.40 16.89
C THR A 52 -67.71 -3.48 15.67
N ASN A 53 -67.71 -4.14 14.50
CA ASN A 53 -68.57 -3.97 13.30
C ASN A 53 -68.77 -2.58 12.67
N THR A 54 -68.52 -2.47 11.35
CA THR A 54 -69.59 -2.62 10.33
C THR A 54 -69.08 -2.57 8.87
N ASN A 55 -69.62 -3.48 8.06
CA ASN A 55 -70.06 -3.37 6.66
C ASN A 55 -69.08 -3.34 5.47
N ASN A 56 -68.91 -4.53 4.89
CA ASN A 56 -69.15 -4.98 3.50
C ASN A 56 -69.42 -3.94 2.39
N GLY A 57 -68.76 -4.17 1.26
CA GLY A 57 -69.14 -3.72 -0.08
C GLY A 57 -68.16 -4.22 -1.16
N ASP A 58 -68.41 -5.41 -1.71
CA ASP A 58 -67.72 -6.03 -2.86
C ASP A 58 -67.74 -5.15 -4.13
N ILE A 59 -66.77 -5.34 -5.03
CA ILE A 59 -66.97 -5.60 -6.48
C ILE A 59 -65.64 -6.04 -7.13
N SER A 60 -65.73 -7.07 -7.97
CA SER A 60 -64.64 -7.87 -8.56
C SER A 60 -64.04 -7.32 -9.86
N MET A 61 -62.81 -7.77 -10.13
CA MET A 61 -62.10 -7.80 -11.42
C MET A 61 -62.94 -8.32 -12.60
N ARG A 62 -62.97 -7.57 -13.70
CA ARG A 62 -62.70 -8.06 -15.08
C ARG A 62 -62.66 -6.90 -16.08
N ASP A 63 -61.84 -7.09 -17.10
CA ASP A 63 -61.67 -6.31 -18.33
C ASP A 63 -60.76 -5.08 -18.27
N LEU A 64 -59.53 -5.27 -18.78
CA LEU A 64 -59.03 -4.55 -19.97
C LEU A 64 -57.65 -5.08 -20.38
N ASN A 65 -57.65 -6.00 -21.34
CA ASN A 65 -56.51 -6.20 -22.24
C ASN A 65 -56.59 -5.12 -23.33
N LYS A 66 -55.53 -4.31 -23.50
CA LYS A 66 -55.08 -3.75 -24.80
C LYS A 66 -53.75 -2.98 -24.66
N SER A 67 -52.72 -3.57 -25.27
CA SER A 67 -51.58 -2.92 -25.96
C SER A 67 -51.02 -1.59 -25.42
N VAL A 68 -49.82 -1.65 -24.84
CA VAL A 68 -48.89 -0.50 -24.80
C VAL A 68 -47.64 -0.90 -25.57
N TYR A 69 -47.38 -0.19 -26.67
CA TYR A 69 -46.10 -0.20 -27.38
C TYR A 69 -45.00 0.27 -26.42
N TYR A 70 -43.97 -0.55 -26.17
CA TYR A 70 -42.76 -0.07 -25.51
C TYR A 70 -41.89 0.66 -26.53
N ASN A 71 -41.91 1.99 -26.47
CA ASN A 71 -40.91 2.83 -27.09
C ASN A 71 -39.64 2.76 -26.22
N ASN A 72 -38.59 2.08 -26.69
CA ASN A 72 -37.30 2.07 -26.01
C ASN A 72 -36.65 3.45 -26.17
N SER A 73 -36.68 4.27 -25.12
CA SER A 73 -35.85 5.47 -25.02
C SER A 73 -34.83 5.30 -23.91
N VAL A 74 -33.56 5.56 -24.24
CA VAL A 74 -32.43 5.63 -23.29
C VAL A 74 -32.45 7.03 -22.67
N ASN A 75 -32.76 7.13 -21.38
CA ASN A 75 -32.60 8.38 -20.64
C ASN A 75 -31.20 8.45 -20.01
N ILE A 76 -30.40 9.41 -20.47
CA ILE A 76 -29.13 9.78 -19.84
C ILE A 76 -29.46 10.77 -18.71
N LEU A 77 -29.16 10.41 -17.47
CA LEU A 77 -29.24 11.35 -16.34
C LEU A 77 -28.10 12.38 -16.46
N LYS A 78 -28.44 13.67 -16.49
CA LYS A 78 -27.46 14.76 -16.53
C LYS A 78 -26.64 14.81 -15.23
N PRO A 79 -25.33 15.09 -15.28
CA PRO A 79 -24.54 15.35 -14.08
C PRO A 79 -24.91 16.73 -13.50
N HIS A 80 -24.87 16.86 -12.17
CA HIS A 80 -24.96 18.16 -11.51
C HIS A 80 -23.57 18.81 -11.49
N GLY A 81 -23.42 19.92 -12.22
CA GLY A 81 -22.23 20.77 -12.29
C GLY A 81 -22.13 21.45 -13.67
N ASP A 82 -21.73 22.72 -13.71
CA ASP A 82 -21.79 23.65 -14.86
C ASP A 82 -20.80 23.35 -16.02
N GLU A 83 -20.79 22.11 -16.52
CA GLU A 83 -20.31 21.81 -17.87
C GLU A 83 -21.41 21.10 -18.64
N MET A 84 -22.14 21.85 -19.47
CA MET A 84 -23.06 21.26 -20.44
C MET A 84 -22.26 20.39 -21.41
N LEU A 85 -22.51 19.08 -21.38
CA LEU A 85 -22.17 18.16 -22.47
C LEU A 85 -22.68 18.77 -23.78
N THR A 86 -21.78 18.99 -24.74
CA THR A 86 -22.16 19.46 -26.07
C THR A 86 -23.08 18.42 -26.73
N ALA A 87 -24.05 18.88 -27.53
CA ALA A 87 -25.02 18.01 -28.19
C ALA A 87 -24.34 16.86 -28.96
N ASP A 88 -23.16 17.14 -29.54
CA ASP A 88 -22.35 16.15 -30.27
C ASP A 88 -21.82 15.01 -29.39
N LYS A 89 -21.43 15.29 -28.13
CA LYS A 89 -20.96 14.26 -27.18
C LYS A 89 -22.11 13.38 -26.70
N GLU A 90 -23.29 13.95 -26.48
CA GLU A 90 -24.49 13.20 -26.11
C GLU A 90 -24.95 12.28 -27.26
N GLN A 91 -24.86 12.75 -28.50
CA GLN A 91 -25.22 12.00 -29.69
C GLN A 91 -24.23 10.88 -29.99
N LEU A 92 -22.92 11.11 -29.77
CA LEU A 92 -21.88 10.08 -29.87
C LEU A 92 -22.07 8.95 -28.84
N LEU A 93 -22.43 9.29 -27.60
CA LEU A 93 -22.71 8.31 -26.56
C LEU A 93 -23.96 7.47 -26.87
N LYS A 94 -25.02 8.10 -27.40
CA LYS A 94 -26.23 7.38 -27.86
C LYS A 94 -25.94 6.46 -29.04
N HIS A 95 -25.07 6.88 -29.96
CA HIS A 95 -24.68 6.07 -31.12
C HIS A 95 -23.85 4.84 -30.70
N LYS A 96 -22.85 5.01 -29.84
CA LYS A 96 -22.05 3.89 -29.31
C LYS A 96 -22.87 2.90 -28.48
N ALA A 97 -23.85 3.40 -27.71
CA ALA A 97 -24.77 2.54 -26.98
C ALA A 97 -25.65 1.70 -27.93
N HIS A 98 -26.05 2.24 -29.09
CA HIS A 98 -26.79 1.50 -30.11
C HIS A 98 -25.94 0.43 -30.82
N GLU A 99 -24.68 0.73 -31.17
CA GLU A 99 -23.77 -0.26 -31.77
C GLU A 99 -23.58 -1.49 -30.87
N ILE A 100 -23.42 -1.27 -29.56
CA ILE A 100 -23.24 -2.36 -28.59
C ILE A 100 -24.50 -3.24 -28.50
N ILE A 101 -25.69 -2.64 -28.59
CA ILE A 101 -26.97 -3.37 -28.59
C ILE A 101 -27.13 -4.21 -29.87
N GLU A 102 -26.78 -3.66 -31.03
CA GLU A 102 -26.83 -4.33 -32.34
C GLU A 102 -25.88 -5.55 -32.41
N ILE A 103 -24.64 -5.40 -31.93
CA ILE A 103 -23.65 -6.50 -31.84
C ILE A 103 -24.14 -7.64 -30.94
N THR A 104 -24.90 -7.31 -29.89
CA THR A 104 -25.45 -8.31 -28.97
C THR A 104 -26.65 -9.04 -29.58
N ARG A 105 -27.42 -8.37 -30.45
CA ARG A 105 -28.56 -8.98 -31.17
C ARG A 105 -28.13 -9.91 -32.31
N SER A 106 -27.09 -9.55 -33.05
CA SER A 106 -26.64 -10.31 -34.23
C SER A 106 -26.03 -11.69 -33.91
N LYS A 107 -25.66 -11.94 -32.64
CA LYS A 107 -25.08 -13.23 -32.19
C LYS A 107 -26.10 -14.22 -31.61
N SER A 108 -27.40 -13.95 -31.73
CA SER A 108 -28.46 -14.88 -31.29
C SER A 108 -28.85 -15.86 -32.41
N ILE A 109 -28.21 -17.03 -32.46
CA ILE A 109 -28.55 -18.11 -33.40
C ILE A 109 -29.91 -18.72 -33.00
N LYS A 110 -30.86 -18.80 -33.95
CA LYS A 110 -32.09 -19.59 -33.81
C LYS A 110 -31.78 -21.06 -34.12
N PRO A 111 -32.25 -22.04 -33.33
CA PRO A 111 -32.09 -23.45 -33.67
C PRO A 111 -33.08 -23.84 -34.77
N ASP A 112 -32.55 -24.49 -35.80
CA ASP A 112 -33.30 -25.09 -36.91
C ASP A 112 -33.97 -26.38 -36.43
N MET A 113 -35.29 -26.48 -36.60
CA MET A 113 -36.08 -27.66 -36.26
C MET A 113 -36.61 -28.23 -37.56
N ASP A 114 -35.84 -29.10 -38.21
CA ASP A 114 -36.36 -30.10 -39.17
C ASP A 114 -35.26 -31.08 -39.61
N SER A 115 -35.16 -32.21 -38.91
CA SER A 115 -34.74 -33.48 -39.52
C SER A 115 -35.14 -34.66 -38.63
N GLN A 116 -36.19 -35.38 -39.01
CA GLN A 116 -36.57 -36.69 -38.47
C GLN A 116 -35.67 -37.78 -39.08
N SER A 117 -35.19 -38.72 -38.26
CA SER A 117 -34.82 -40.11 -38.63
C SER A 117 -34.55 -40.96 -37.36
N PRO A 118 -34.73 -42.30 -37.41
CA PRO A 118 -35.40 -43.06 -36.35
C PRO A 118 -34.48 -43.72 -35.32
N VAL A 119 -35.10 -44.03 -34.17
CA VAL A 119 -34.57 -44.76 -33.02
C VAL A 119 -34.59 -46.26 -33.32
N GLU A 120 -33.45 -46.93 -33.13
CA GLU A 120 -33.41 -48.39 -32.90
C GLU A 120 -33.16 -48.65 -31.41
N GLU A 121 -34.01 -49.52 -30.86
CA GLU A 121 -33.97 -50.03 -29.50
C GLU A 121 -32.78 -50.98 -29.31
N ASN A 122 -32.04 -50.80 -28.22
CA ASN A 122 -31.49 -51.95 -27.50
C ASN A 122 -31.35 -51.66 -26.01
N ASP A 123 -31.56 -52.75 -25.30
CA ASP A 123 -32.03 -52.88 -23.93
C ASP A 123 -30.91 -52.68 -22.89
N GLN A 124 -31.32 -52.40 -21.65
CA GLN A 124 -30.52 -52.37 -20.40
C GLN A 124 -29.77 -51.06 -20.03
N GLY A 125 -30.50 -50.20 -19.31
CA GLY A 125 -30.10 -49.75 -17.96
C GLY A 125 -28.88 -48.83 -17.80
N ASN A 126 -29.01 -47.55 -18.15
CA ASN A 126 -28.49 -46.35 -17.42
C ASN A 126 -28.47 -45.16 -18.37
N ASN A 127 -29.42 -44.22 -18.25
CA ASN A 127 -29.34 -42.94 -18.96
C ASN A 127 -28.98 -41.81 -17.99
N MET A 128 -27.67 -41.63 -17.74
CA MET A 128 -27.11 -40.29 -17.57
C MET A 128 -26.87 -39.74 -18.98
N ALA A 129 -27.72 -38.83 -19.43
CA ALA A 129 -27.42 -38.04 -20.62
C ALA A 129 -26.23 -37.13 -20.30
N ALA A 130 -25.07 -37.44 -20.89
CA ALA A 130 -23.92 -36.56 -20.92
C ALA A 130 -24.32 -35.26 -21.66
N CYS A 131 -24.24 -34.12 -20.98
CA CYS A 131 -24.34 -32.82 -21.61
C CYS A 131 -22.91 -32.26 -21.70
N SER A 132 -22.38 -32.21 -22.92
CA SER A 132 -21.13 -31.52 -23.23
C SER A 132 -21.33 -30.01 -23.03
N ILE A 133 -20.50 -29.41 -22.18
CA ILE A 133 -20.41 -27.96 -22.00
C ILE A 133 -19.38 -27.43 -23.01
N GLU A 134 -19.82 -26.69 -24.01
CA GLU A 134 -18.91 -25.83 -24.78
C GLU A 134 -18.70 -24.51 -24.03
N TYR A 135 -17.44 -24.09 -23.94
CA TYR A 135 -17.03 -22.82 -23.36
C TYR A 135 -16.82 -21.80 -24.49
N ASP A 136 -17.67 -20.79 -24.57
CA ASP A 136 -17.37 -19.63 -25.40
C ASP A 136 -16.56 -18.60 -24.60
N ASN A 137 -15.28 -18.44 -24.94
CA ASN A 137 -14.45 -17.36 -24.45
C ASN A 137 -14.75 -16.08 -25.26
N ILE A 138 -15.17 -14.99 -24.58
CA ILE A 138 -15.19 -13.66 -25.18
C ILE A 138 -13.93 -12.92 -24.72
N THR A 139 -12.91 -12.88 -25.57
CA THR A 139 -11.72 -12.03 -25.37
C THR A 139 -12.02 -10.63 -25.90
N LEU A 140 -12.16 -9.65 -25.00
CA LEU A 140 -12.20 -8.23 -25.35
C LEU A 140 -10.79 -7.66 -25.27
N ALA A 141 -10.10 -7.60 -26.41
CA ALA A 141 -8.79 -6.96 -26.52
C ALA A 141 -8.97 -5.43 -26.65
N LEU A 142 -8.90 -4.73 -25.53
CA LEU A 142 -8.68 -3.27 -25.50
C LEU A 142 -7.23 -3.05 -25.06
N ARG A 143 -6.41 -2.51 -25.97
CA ARG A 143 -5.00 -2.11 -25.81
C ARG A 143 -4.38 -2.48 -24.45
N GLY A 144 -3.92 -3.72 -24.31
CA GLY A 144 -3.12 -4.18 -23.18
C GLY A 144 -3.86 -4.81 -22.00
N PHE A 145 -5.19 -4.93 -22.05
CA PHE A 145 -5.97 -5.68 -21.06
C PHE A 145 -6.42 -7.04 -21.64
N THR A 146 -6.00 -8.13 -21.00
CA THR A 146 -6.66 -9.45 -21.11
C THR A 146 -7.43 -9.69 -19.83
N ALA A 147 -8.76 -9.55 -19.88
CA ALA A 147 -9.65 -10.06 -18.84
C ALA A 147 -10.36 -11.31 -19.39
N ASP A 148 -10.06 -12.48 -18.84
CA ASP A 148 -10.81 -13.71 -19.12
C ASP A 148 -12.14 -13.66 -18.35
N ILE A 149 -13.22 -13.29 -19.03
CA ILE A 149 -14.57 -13.33 -18.46
C ILE A 149 -15.13 -14.73 -18.70
N ARG A 150 -14.96 -15.65 -17.72
CA ARG A 150 -15.62 -16.97 -17.76
C ARG A 150 -17.11 -16.84 -17.40
N LEU A 151 -17.97 -16.86 -18.41
CA LEU A 151 -19.42 -16.95 -18.23
C LEU A 151 -19.82 -18.39 -17.87
N LYS A 152 -20.20 -18.64 -16.62
CA LYS A 152 -20.96 -19.86 -16.26
C LYS A 152 -22.43 -19.65 -16.62
N THR A 153 -22.85 -20.12 -17.79
CA THR A 153 -24.26 -20.17 -18.16
C THR A 153 -24.89 -21.43 -17.56
N ALA A 154 -25.34 -21.37 -16.31
CA ALA A 154 -26.21 -22.41 -15.77
C ALA A 154 -27.61 -22.23 -16.38
N VAL A 155 -28.03 -23.14 -17.26
CA VAL A 155 -29.42 -23.19 -17.76
C VAL A 155 -30.32 -23.66 -16.61
N LEU A 156 -30.72 -22.73 -15.75
CA LEU A 156 -31.79 -22.96 -14.77
C LEU A 156 -33.12 -22.97 -15.51
N ARG A 157 -33.74 -24.15 -15.60
CA ARG A 157 -35.12 -24.31 -16.07
C ARG A 157 -36.04 -23.41 -15.22
N ARG A 158 -36.81 -22.59 -15.94
CA ARG A 158 -37.97 -21.78 -15.53
C ARG A 158 -38.45 -21.99 -14.09
N ASN A 159 -38.16 -21.01 -13.23
CA ASN A 159 -39.13 -20.27 -12.41
C ASN A 159 -38.39 -19.58 -11.25
N THR A 160 -37.84 -18.40 -11.51
CA THR A 160 -37.66 -17.29 -10.55
C THR A 160 -37.06 -16.12 -11.31
N MET A 161 -37.79 -15.01 -11.43
CA MET A 161 -37.22 -13.75 -11.88
C MET A 161 -36.14 -13.30 -10.86
N GLN A 162 -34.86 -13.52 -11.15
CA GLN A 162 -33.78 -12.80 -10.48
C GLN A 162 -33.23 -11.72 -11.40
N LYS A 163 -33.41 -10.46 -10.98
CA LYS A 163 -32.88 -9.21 -11.55
C LYS A 163 -31.33 -9.11 -11.55
N ARG A 164 -30.57 -10.21 -11.50
CA ARG A 164 -29.13 -10.20 -11.15
C ARG A 164 -28.10 -10.12 -12.29
N PRO A 165 -28.32 -10.63 -13.52
CA PRO A 165 -27.24 -10.63 -14.52
C PRO A 165 -26.96 -9.25 -15.13
N PHE A 166 -27.97 -8.39 -15.31
CA PHE A 166 -27.79 -7.04 -15.86
C PHE A 166 -27.07 -6.08 -14.90
N THR A 167 -27.32 -6.20 -13.59
CA THR A 167 -26.71 -5.31 -12.59
C THR A 167 -25.21 -5.58 -12.44
N VAL A 168 -24.79 -6.85 -12.47
CA VAL A 168 -23.37 -7.23 -12.36
C VAL A 168 -22.57 -6.72 -13.56
N LEU A 169 -23.09 -6.89 -14.78
CA LEU A 169 -22.44 -6.38 -15.99
C LEU A 169 -22.33 -4.85 -15.98
N SER A 170 -23.35 -4.14 -15.49
CA SER A 170 -23.30 -2.68 -15.36
C SER A 170 -22.25 -2.19 -14.37
N VAL A 171 -22.05 -2.89 -13.24
CA VAL A 171 -21.07 -2.50 -12.21
C VAL A 171 -19.64 -2.75 -12.70
N VAL A 172 -19.39 -3.88 -13.36
CA VAL A 172 -18.05 -4.19 -13.93
C VAL A 172 -17.66 -3.20 -15.02
N LEU A 173 -18.59 -2.84 -15.91
CA LEU A 173 -18.34 -1.84 -16.96
C LEU A 173 -18.11 -0.43 -16.38
N MET A 174 -18.81 -0.06 -15.30
CA MET A 174 -18.57 1.21 -14.60
C MET A 174 -17.19 1.25 -13.93
N ALA A 175 -16.79 0.17 -13.25
CA ALA A 175 -15.49 0.08 -12.59
C ALA A 175 -14.33 0.15 -13.59
N ALA A 176 -14.44 -0.56 -14.72
CA ALA A 176 -13.44 -0.49 -15.80
C ALA A 176 -13.36 0.92 -16.42
N SER A 177 -14.51 1.58 -16.63
CA SER A 177 -14.57 2.96 -17.11
C SER A 177 -13.89 3.94 -16.14
N LEU A 178 -14.10 3.77 -14.83
CA LEU A 178 -13.52 4.64 -13.81
C LEU A 178 -12.02 4.42 -13.61
N ILE A 179 -11.56 3.17 -13.66
CA ILE A 179 -10.12 2.86 -13.68
C ILE A 179 -9.47 3.54 -14.88
N GLN A 180 -10.06 3.39 -16.07
CA GLN A 180 -9.54 4.01 -17.29
C GLN A 180 -9.45 5.54 -17.16
N GLN A 181 -10.48 6.19 -16.61
CA GLN A 181 -10.46 7.64 -16.34
C GLN A 181 -9.33 8.03 -15.38
N ILE A 182 -9.07 7.23 -14.35
CA ILE A 182 -8.00 7.53 -13.39
C ILE A 182 -6.61 7.34 -13.99
N LEU A 183 -6.43 6.29 -14.80
CA LEU A 183 -5.19 6.10 -15.54
C LEU A 183 -4.98 7.25 -16.52
N GLU A 184 -6.02 7.71 -17.22
CA GLU A 184 -5.95 8.89 -18.09
C GLU A 184 -5.60 10.17 -17.32
N ILE A 185 -6.19 10.40 -16.14
CA ILE A 185 -5.86 11.54 -15.28
C ILE A 185 -4.39 11.47 -14.83
N ARG A 186 -3.94 10.29 -14.38
CA ARG A 186 -2.53 10.07 -14.00
C ARG A 186 -1.60 10.33 -15.18
N ASP A 187 -1.86 9.72 -16.32
CA ASP A 187 -1.00 9.80 -17.50
C ASP A 187 -0.95 11.22 -18.06
N ALA A 188 -2.07 11.96 -17.99
CA ALA A 188 -2.13 13.37 -18.34
C ALA A 188 -1.36 14.28 -17.37
N SER A 189 -1.13 13.83 -16.13
CA SER A 189 -0.34 14.55 -15.13
C SER A 189 1.17 14.35 -15.28
N ILE A 190 1.64 13.44 -16.15
CA ILE A 190 3.07 13.23 -16.39
C ILE A 190 3.68 14.51 -16.98
N PRO A 191 4.81 15.03 -16.43
CA PRO A 191 5.48 16.21 -16.97
C PRO A 191 5.83 16.01 -18.46
N LYS A 192 5.30 16.86 -19.35
CA LYS A 192 5.40 16.66 -20.81
C LYS A 192 6.85 16.58 -21.32
N ASN A 193 7.77 17.27 -20.65
CA ASN A 193 9.20 17.27 -20.96
C ASN A 193 9.97 16.04 -20.40
N SER A 194 9.25 15.08 -19.80
CA SER A 194 9.79 13.82 -19.28
C SER A 194 9.38 12.59 -20.11
N LEU A 195 8.55 12.78 -21.14
CA LEU A 195 8.02 11.69 -21.97
C LEU A 195 9.15 11.03 -22.78
N LEU A 196 9.35 9.72 -22.57
CA LEU A 196 10.40 8.94 -23.26
C LEU A 196 10.07 8.70 -24.74
N GLY A 197 8.80 8.64 -25.11
CA GLY A 197 8.39 8.44 -26.50
C GLY A 197 9.09 7.24 -27.16
N GLY A 198 9.82 7.48 -28.25
CA GLY A 198 10.60 6.44 -28.96
C GLY A 198 11.80 5.89 -28.19
N SER A 199 12.17 6.48 -27.04
CA SER A 199 13.28 6.05 -26.17
C SER A 199 12.85 5.04 -25.10
N MET A 200 11.62 4.51 -25.18
CA MET A 200 11.17 3.44 -24.28
C MET A 200 12.02 2.17 -24.47
N PRO A 201 12.55 1.58 -23.39
CA PRO A 201 13.33 0.35 -23.51
C PRO A 201 12.44 -0.82 -23.94
N ALA A 202 13.01 -1.74 -24.72
CA ALA A 202 12.36 -3.01 -25.04
C ALA A 202 12.07 -3.80 -23.75
N ALA A 203 11.04 -4.65 -23.78
CA ALA A 203 10.67 -5.49 -22.64
C ALA A 203 11.78 -6.45 -22.19
N SER A 204 12.71 -6.79 -23.09
CA SER A 204 13.89 -7.62 -22.78
C SER A 204 14.97 -6.90 -21.97
N ILE A 205 14.94 -5.57 -21.89
CA ILE A 205 15.86 -4.79 -21.06
C ILE A 205 15.33 -4.77 -19.64
N LEU A 206 15.95 -5.59 -18.79
CA LEU A 206 15.54 -5.79 -17.39
C LEU A 206 16.04 -4.66 -16.48
N ASP A 207 17.29 -4.25 -16.62
CA ASP A 207 17.86 -3.14 -15.86
C ASP A 207 17.60 -1.81 -16.58
N VAL A 208 16.81 -0.95 -15.94
CA VAL A 208 16.47 0.38 -16.43
C VAL A 208 17.01 1.49 -15.53
N SER A 209 17.85 1.14 -14.55
CA SER A 209 18.39 2.06 -13.54
C SER A 209 19.20 3.21 -14.15
N ASN A 210 19.86 2.98 -15.29
CA ASN A 210 20.69 3.97 -15.97
C ASN A 210 19.93 4.82 -17.00
N ILE A 211 18.71 4.45 -17.39
CA ILE A 211 17.96 5.14 -18.44
C ILE A 211 17.69 6.61 -18.11
N PRO A 212 17.29 7.00 -16.88
CA PRO A 212 17.07 8.41 -16.57
C PRO A 212 18.27 9.33 -16.88
N ARG A 213 19.49 8.81 -16.74
CA ARG A 213 20.72 9.54 -17.08
C ARG A 213 21.02 9.54 -18.59
N GLN A 214 20.69 8.44 -19.28
CA GLN A 214 21.11 8.18 -20.65
C GLN A 214 20.07 8.59 -21.71
N CYS A 215 18.81 8.80 -21.33
CA CYS A 215 17.72 9.06 -22.29
C CYS A 215 17.79 10.43 -22.98
N GLY A 216 18.70 11.32 -22.57
CA GLY A 216 18.89 12.65 -23.17
C GLY A 216 17.82 13.67 -22.80
N LEU A 217 16.86 13.33 -21.94
CA LEU A 217 15.83 14.26 -21.49
C LEU A 217 16.33 15.19 -20.39
N LEU A 218 17.10 14.69 -19.42
CA LEU A 218 17.63 15.50 -18.32
C LEU A 218 18.87 16.31 -18.74
N SER A 219 18.95 17.57 -18.31
CA SER A 219 20.18 18.36 -18.43
C SER A 219 21.26 17.85 -17.46
N ASN A 220 22.52 18.24 -17.68
CA ASN A 220 23.60 17.90 -16.75
C ASN A 220 23.33 18.43 -15.33
N ASP A 221 22.72 19.60 -15.21
CA ASP A 221 22.36 20.18 -13.90
C ASP A 221 21.23 19.39 -13.24
N GLU A 222 20.19 18.99 -14.00
CA GLU A 222 19.09 18.16 -13.47
C GLU A 222 19.60 16.77 -13.02
N ILE A 223 20.53 16.18 -13.77
CA ILE A 223 21.24 14.94 -13.39
C ILE A 223 22.03 15.18 -12.10
N ASN A 224 22.80 16.27 -12.02
CA ASN A 224 23.61 16.58 -10.85
C ASN A 224 22.74 16.75 -9.58
N ILE A 225 21.68 17.55 -9.67
CA ILE A 225 20.72 17.82 -8.58
C ILE A 225 20.12 16.50 -8.06
N THR A 226 19.69 15.62 -8.96
CA THR A 226 18.97 14.40 -8.56
C THR A 226 19.87 13.22 -8.20
N GLU A 227 21.15 13.22 -8.59
CA GLU A 227 22.07 12.09 -8.34
C GLU A 227 23.04 12.29 -7.19
N ASN A 228 23.66 13.46 -7.10
CA ASN A 228 24.92 13.61 -6.38
C ASN A 228 24.76 14.10 -4.94
N TYR A 229 23.52 14.38 -4.52
CA TYR A 229 23.23 14.90 -3.19
C TYR A 229 22.28 13.97 -2.42
N THR A 230 22.56 13.79 -1.14
CA THR A 230 21.60 13.24 -0.15
C THR A 230 20.56 14.30 0.21
N ALA A 231 19.47 13.93 0.89
CA ALA A 231 18.45 14.90 1.31
C ALA A 231 19.06 15.97 2.22
N THR A 232 19.93 15.55 3.14
CA THR A 232 20.67 16.40 4.08
C THR A 232 21.59 17.39 3.36
N GLN A 233 22.28 16.93 2.31
CA GLN A 233 23.10 17.80 1.47
C GLN A 233 22.26 18.79 0.65
N LEU A 234 21.15 18.34 0.06
CA LEU A 234 20.23 19.23 -0.67
C LEU A 234 19.68 20.35 0.19
N VAL A 235 19.19 20.02 1.41
CA VAL A 235 18.72 21.03 2.36
C VAL A 235 19.82 22.05 2.67
N THR A 236 21.07 21.61 2.80
CA THR A 236 22.20 22.53 3.03
C THR A 236 22.40 23.48 1.86
N LEU A 237 22.40 22.97 0.62
CA LEU A 237 22.54 23.80 -0.59
C LEU A 237 21.40 24.80 -0.75
N LEU A 238 20.16 24.36 -0.49
CA LEU A 238 18.95 25.18 -0.53
C LEU A 238 18.98 26.28 0.54
N ALA A 239 19.36 25.93 1.77
CA ALA A 239 19.48 26.89 2.88
C ALA A 239 20.61 27.92 2.68
N LEU A 240 21.63 27.59 1.89
CA LEU A 240 22.71 28.51 1.50
C LEU A 240 22.39 29.31 0.23
N GLY A 241 21.25 29.06 -0.44
CA GLY A 241 20.89 29.70 -1.70
C GLY A 241 21.78 29.29 -2.88
N GLN A 242 22.51 28.17 -2.77
CA GLN A 242 23.34 27.62 -3.85
C GLN A 242 22.51 26.85 -4.89
N LEU A 243 21.36 26.34 -4.48
CA LEU A 243 20.28 25.86 -5.34
C LEU A 243 19.00 26.60 -4.97
N THR A 244 18.13 26.84 -5.94
CA THR A 244 16.77 27.30 -5.64
C THR A 244 15.82 26.12 -5.49
N ALA A 245 14.73 26.32 -4.75
CA ALA A 245 13.66 25.34 -4.61
C ALA A 245 13.03 25.05 -5.99
N GLU A 246 12.84 26.06 -6.84
CA GLU A 246 12.27 25.88 -8.18
C GLU A 246 13.16 25.00 -9.07
N GLN A 247 14.46 25.26 -9.11
CA GLN A 247 15.40 24.42 -9.87
C GLN A 247 15.37 22.97 -9.40
N THR A 248 15.35 22.79 -8.08
CA THR A 248 15.36 21.47 -7.44
C THR A 248 14.08 20.70 -7.77
N ILE A 249 12.90 21.29 -7.59
CA ILE A 249 11.64 20.59 -7.81
C ILE A 249 11.43 20.23 -9.28
N ARG A 250 11.83 21.10 -10.21
CA ARG A 250 11.72 20.84 -11.65
C ARG A 250 12.58 19.65 -12.07
N ALA A 251 13.79 19.53 -11.53
CA ALA A 251 14.67 18.39 -11.79
C ALA A 251 14.04 17.07 -11.29
N TYR A 252 13.49 17.08 -10.07
CA TYR A 252 12.84 15.90 -9.50
C TYR A 252 11.54 15.51 -10.21
N LEU A 253 10.69 16.47 -10.58
CA LEU A 253 9.48 16.24 -11.37
C LEU A 253 9.80 15.58 -12.72
N LYS A 254 10.79 16.12 -13.43
CA LYS A 254 11.17 15.57 -14.74
C LYS A 254 11.73 14.15 -14.63
N ARG A 255 12.56 13.89 -13.62
CA ARG A 255 13.09 12.54 -13.38
C ARG A 255 12.01 11.57 -12.90
N SER A 256 11.07 12.00 -12.05
CA SER A 256 9.97 11.13 -11.61
C SER A 256 9.03 10.77 -12.76
N GLY A 257 8.82 11.67 -13.73
CA GLY A 257 8.09 11.37 -14.96
C GLY A 257 8.76 10.28 -15.81
N ILE A 258 10.09 10.31 -15.94
CA ILE A 258 10.86 9.24 -16.58
C ILE A 258 10.75 7.93 -15.78
N ALA A 259 10.96 8.00 -14.46
CA ALA A 259 10.90 6.84 -13.59
C ALA A 259 9.53 6.14 -13.63
N HIS A 260 8.45 6.91 -13.67
CA HIS A 260 7.10 6.38 -13.77
C HIS A 260 6.87 5.58 -15.06
N GLN A 261 7.34 6.08 -16.20
CA GLN A 261 7.21 5.35 -17.47
C GLN A 261 7.99 4.02 -17.47
N LEU A 262 9.09 3.94 -16.71
CA LEU A 262 9.94 2.74 -16.63
C LEU A 262 9.42 1.70 -15.63
N THR A 263 8.79 2.15 -14.54
CA THR A 263 8.48 1.30 -13.37
C THR A 263 7.03 1.30 -12.92
N ASN A 264 6.20 2.21 -13.44
CA ASN A 264 4.81 2.41 -13.03
C ASN A 264 4.66 2.69 -11.51
N CYS A 265 5.44 3.63 -10.99
CA CYS A 265 5.57 3.89 -9.54
C CYS A 265 4.76 5.08 -8.98
N VAL A 266 4.13 5.88 -9.84
CA VAL A 266 3.41 7.11 -9.48
C VAL A 266 1.92 6.93 -9.77
N ILE A 267 1.07 7.51 -8.94
CA ILE A 267 -0.39 7.55 -9.14
C ILE A 267 -0.91 8.96 -9.46
N GLU A 268 -0.16 9.99 -9.09
CA GLU A 268 -0.53 11.40 -9.21
C GLU A 268 0.74 12.24 -9.14
N PHE A 269 0.93 13.12 -10.12
CA PHE A 269 1.92 14.19 -10.07
C PHE A 269 1.26 15.49 -9.59
N LEU A 270 1.96 16.27 -8.76
CA LEU A 270 1.48 17.50 -8.15
C LEU A 270 2.21 18.73 -8.72
N ASP A 271 2.56 18.70 -10.01
CA ASP A 271 3.43 19.68 -10.71
C ASP A 271 3.13 21.13 -10.35
N GLU A 272 1.87 21.55 -10.54
CA GLU A 272 1.46 22.95 -10.35
C GLU A 272 1.61 23.39 -8.90
N GLU A 273 1.12 22.60 -7.94
CA GLU A 273 1.24 22.89 -6.51
C GLU A 273 2.71 22.89 -6.05
N ALA A 274 3.50 21.94 -6.55
CA ALA A 274 4.91 21.79 -6.19
C ALA A 274 5.75 22.96 -6.71
N ILE A 275 5.54 23.38 -7.96
CA ILE A 275 6.23 24.54 -8.56
C ILE A 275 5.81 25.84 -7.87
N ASN A 276 4.50 26.04 -7.63
CA ASN A 276 4.01 27.24 -6.94
C ASN A 276 4.57 27.33 -5.52
N ARG A 277 4.64 26.20 -4.79
CA ARG A 277 5.27 26.15 -3.47
C ARG A 277 6.77 26.48 -3.57
N ALA A 278 7.47 25.96 -4.56
CA ALA A 278 8.89 26.22 -4.76
C ALA A 278 9.17 27.71 -5.01
N ILE A 279 8.41 28.35 -5.90
CA ILE A 279 8.51 29.80 -6.18
C ILE A 279 8.29 30.61 -4.90
N HIS A 280 7.24 30.29 -4.14
CA HIS A 280 6.98 30.95 -2.87
C HIS A 280 8.12 30.78 -1.86
N LEU A 281 8.73 29.59 -1.78
CA LEU A 281 9.87 29.34 -0.91
C LEU A 281 11.09 30.17 -1.34
N ASP A 282 11.36 30.28 -2.64
CA ASP A 282 12.45 31.09 -3.18
C ASP A 282 12.25 32.60 -2.93
N GLU A 283 11.00 33.09 -3.00
CA GLU A 283 10.64 34.47 -2.64
C GLU A 283 10.86 34.74 -1.14
N GLU A 284 10.41 33.82 -0.29
CA GLU A 284 10.56 33.93 1.16
C GLU A 284 12.02 33.83 1.59
N PHE A 285 12.81 33.00 0.91
CA PHE A 285 14.25 32.90 1.10
C PHE A 285 14.94 34.26 0.89
N LYS A 286 14.62 34.95 -0.21
CA LYS A 286 15.17 36.30 -0.49
C LYS A 286 14.77 37.32 0.57
N ARG A 287 13.59 37.17 1.18
CA ARG A 287 13.04 38.11 2.16
C ARG A 287 13.59 37.89 3.58
N ARG A 288 13.71 36.64 4.03
CA ARG A 288 13.99 36.30 5.44
C ARG A 288 14.85 35.06 5.65
N GLY A 289 15.40 34.46 4.59
CA GLY A 289 16.15 33.21 4.67
C GLY A 289 15.27 31.96 4.65
N PRO A 290 15.85 30.77 4.89
CA PRO A 290 15.16 29.50 4.71
C PRO A 290 13.97 29.33 5.66
N ILE A 291 12.90 28.73 5.13
CA ILE A 291 11.73 28.31 5.92
C ILE A 291 11.99 26.90 6.45
N GLY A 292 12.26 26.81 7.74
CA GLY A 292 12.37 25.54 8.47
C GLY A 292 13.56 24.66 8.04
N PRO A 293 13.69 23.48 8.67
CA PRO A 293 14.81 22.58 8.44
C PRO A 293 14.74 21.80 7.12
N LEU A 294 13.63 21.87 6.37
CA LEU A 294 13.44 21.15 5.10
C LEU A 294 13.19 22.12 3.93
N HIS A 295 13.65 23.37 4.04
CA HIS A 295 13.43 24.41 3.03
C HIS A 295 13.69 23.90 1.60
N GLY A 296 12.63 23.81 0.79
CA GLY A 296 12.70 23.45 -0.62
C GLY A 296 12.89 21.95 -0.91
N LEU A 297 12.93 21.09 0.12
CA LEU A 297 13.23 19.67 -0.04
C LEU A 297 12.05 18.93 -0.71
N PRO A 298 12.26 18.22 -1.84
CA PRO A 298 11.24 17.38 -2.45
C PRO A 298 11.00 16.11 -1.62
N ILE A 299 9.73 15.81 -1.31
CA ILE A 299 9.31 14.59 -0.61
C ILE A 299 8.17 13.91 -1.37
N SER A 300 8.34 12.62 -1.67
CA SER A 300 7.30 11.75 -2.24
C SER A 300 6.44 11.12 -1.14
N VAL A 301 5.17 10.85 -1.45
CA VAL A 301 4.20 10.38 -0.44
C VAL A 301 3.41 9.16 -0.93
N LYS A 302 3.47 8.06 -0.17
CA LYS A 302 2.62 6.88 -0.40
C LYS A 302 1.13 7.24 -0.38
N HIS A 303 0.37 6.70 -1.33
CA HIS A 303 -1.03 7.08 -1.57
C HIS A 303 -1.95 7.02 -0.34
N MET A 304 -1.80 6.01 0.53
CA MET A 304 -2.62 5.88 1.73
C MET A 304 -2.52 7.03 2.74
N VAL A 305 -1.46 7.85 2.68
CA VAL A 305 -1.31 9.04 3.53
C VAL A 305 -2.23 10.14 2.97
N THR A 306 -3.22 10.58 3.74
CA THR A 306 -4.25 11.50 3.24
C THR A 306 -3.67 12.89 3.01
N MET A 307 -3.90 13.40 1.81
CA MET A 307 -3.80 14.81 1.45
C MET A 307 -5.20 15.36 1.24
N ARG A 308 -5.45 16.57 1.75
CA ARG A 308 -6.73 17.27 1.62
C ARG A 308 -7.09 17.47 0.16
N ASN A 309 -8.36 17.27 -0.18
CA ASN A 309 -8.92 17.42 -1.53
C ASN A 309 -8.30 16.49 -2.59
N ARG A 310 -7.59 15.44 -2.19
CA ARG A 310 -6.98 14.47 -3.10
C ARG A 310 -7.57 13.08 -2.91
N ARG A 311 -7.57 12.27 -3.98
CA ARG A 311 -8.04 10.87 -3.91
C ARG A 311 -7.18 10.07 -2.95
N ASN A 312 -7.76 9.15 -2.20
CA ASN A 312 -7.05 8.21 -1.36
C ASN A 312 -7.86 6.92 -1.35
N ASN A 313 -7.48 5.91 -2.12
CA ASN A 313 -8.26 4.67 -2.22
C ASN A 313 -7.71 3.52 -1.36
N ALA A 314 -6.51 3.68 -0.77
CA ALA A 314 -5.87 2.66 0.06
C ALA A 314 -5.81 1.28 -0.63
N GLY A 315 -5.60 1.26 -1.95
CA GLY A 315 -5.50 0.02 -2.73
C GLY A 315 -6.83 -0.71 -2.98
N TRP A 316 -8.00 -0.05 -2.81
CA TRP A 316 -9.31 -0.67 -3.03
C TRP A 316 -10.08 -0.01 -4.18
N MET A 317 -10.63 -0.80 -5.11
CA MET A 317 -11.45 -0.27 -6.21
C MET A 317 -12.73 0.39 -5.69
N LYS A 318 -13.32 -0.14 -4.61
CA LYS A 318 -14.51 0.46 -3.99
C LYS A 318 -14.29 1.89 -3.49
N LEU A 319 -13.05 2.25 -3.14
CA LEU A 319 -12.69 3.53 -2.52
C LEU A 319 -12.00 4.48 -3.51
N ILE A 320 -12.07 4.15 -4.80
CA ILE A 320 -11.39 4.84 -5.90
C ILE A 320 -11.70 6.35 -5.97
N ASP A 321 -12.92 6.75 -5.59
CA ASP A 321 -13.39 8.15 -5.53
C ASP A 321 -13.33 8.77 -4.13
N ARG A 322 -12.77 8.08 -3.13
CA ARG A 322 -12.66 8.63 -1.78
C ARG A 322 -11.70 9.81 -1.78
N ILE A 323 -12.20 10.98 -1.40
CA ILE A 323 -11.41 12.21 -1.27
C ILE A 323 -10.99 12.42 0.18
N GLY A 324 -9.74 12.85 0.39
CA GLY A 324 -9.22 13.23 1.69
C GLY A 324 -9.82 14.54 2.20
N GLU A 325 -10.34 14.54 3.42
CA GLU A 325 -10.94 15.73 4.04
C GLU A 325 -9.90 16.71 4.59
N ASP A 326 -8.76 16.19 5.07
CA ASP A 326 -7.72 16.96 5.72
C ASP A 326 -6.34 16.29 5.52
N ASP A 327 -5.29 17.09 5.60
CA ASP A 327 -3.91 16.61 5.50
C ASP A 327 -3.54 15.81 6.75
N ALA A 328 -2.85 14.68 6.56
CA ALA A 328 -2.27 13.93 7.68
C ALA A 328 -1.31 14.82 8.48
N LEU A 329 -1.30 14.67 9.81
CA LEU A 329 -0.49 15.53 10.69
C LEU A 329 0.99 15.51 10.33
N ILE A 330 1.53 14.36 9.93
CA ILE A 330 2.92 14.24 9.47
C ILE A 330 3.20 15.11 8.24
N LEU A 331 2.24 15.23 7.31
CA LEU A 331 2.38 16.07 6.12
C LEU A 331 2.32 17.55 6.49
N LYS A 332 1.44 17.94 7.42
CA LYS A 332 1.37 19.31 7.93
C LYS A 332 2.71 19.75 8.54
N ILE A 333 3.28 18.90 9.40
CA ILE A 333 4.59 19.16 10.04
C ILE A 333 5.70 19.34 8.99
N LEU A 334 5.79 18.43 8.02
CA LEU A 334 6.83 18.49 6.98
C LEU A 334 6.63 19.70 6.03
N TYR A 335 5.39 20.06 5.70
CA TYR A 335 5.07 21.24 4.90
C TYR A 335 5.44 22.54 5.65
N GLU A 336 5.09 22.64 6.93
CA GLU A 336 5.47 23.73 7.84
C GLU A 336 7.00 23.84 7.97
N ALA A 337 7.71 22.70 7.95
CA ALA A 337 9.17 22.64 7.95
C ALA A 337 9.83 23.05 6.61
N GLY A 338 9.05 23.36 5.57
CA GLY A 338 9.56 23.88 4.29
C GLY A 338 9.61 22.86 3.15
N ALA A 339 9.14 21.63 3.34
CA ALA A 339 9.16 20.61 2.31
C ALA A 339 8.18 20.89 1.15
N ILE A 340 8.42 20.23 0.02
CA ILE A 340 7.60 20.27 -1.19
C ILE A 340 7.14 18.85 -1.53
N PHE A 341 5.82 18.61 -1.49
CA PHE A 341 5.24 17.37 -2.00
C PHE A 341 4.95 17.52 -3.50
N TYR A 342 5.38 16.53 -4.29
CA TYR A 342 5.34 16.66 -5.76
C TYR A 342 4.84 15.42 -6.49
N VAL A 343 4.85 14.25 -5.84
CA VAL A 343 4.29 13.01 -6.38
C VAL A 343 3.69 12.16 -5.28
N ARG A 344 2.67 11.39 -5.64
CA ARG A 344 2.12 10.32 -4.81
C ARG A 344 2.34 8.99 -5.48
N THR A 345 2.73 7.98 -4.70
CA THR A 345 3.23 6.72 -5.26
C THR A 345 2.23 5.58 -5.16
N THR A 346 2.41 4.59 -6.03
CA THR A 346 1.62 3.35 -6.05
C THR A 346 1.77 2.52 -4.78
N GLU A 347 0.74 1.72 -4.53
CA GLU A 347 0.62 0.76 -3.43
C GLU A 347 -0.20 -0.46 -3.91
N PRO A 348 -0.02 -1.66 -3.33
CA PRO A 348 -0.74 -2.86 -3.74
C PRO A 348 -2.20 -2.85 -3.31
N GLN A 349 -2.97 -3.78 -3.90
CA GLN A 349 -4.31 -4.11 -3.43
C GLN A 349 -4.31 -4.36 -1.93
N SER A 350 -5.27 -3.76 -1.22
CA SER A 350 -5.47 -3.87 0.23
C SER A 350 -4.36 -3.33 1.14
N LEU A 351 -3.24 -2.83 0.58
CA LEU A 351 -2.00 -2.52 1.30
C LEU A 351 -1.28 -3.72 1.94
N MET A 352 -1.83 -4.94 1.85
CA MET A 352 -1.35 -6.14 2.55
C MET A 352 -0.59 -7.08 1.61
N GLN A 353 0.44 -6.56 0.95
CA GLN A 353 1.39 -7.32 0.14
C GLN A 353 2.81 -6.79 0.35
N LEU A 354 3.81 -7.67 0.45
CA LEU A 354 5.23 -7.30 0.33
C LEU A 354 5.68 -7.18 -1.16
N GLU A 355 4.74 -6.75 -1.99
CA GLU A 355 4.84 -6.46 -3.41
C GLU A 355 3.92 -5.27 -3.73
N CYS A 356 4.04 -4.70 -4.93
CA CYS A 356 3.24 -3.58 -5.37
C CYS A 356 2.50 -3.93 -6.67
N ASN A 357 1.33 -4.55 -6.51
CA ASN A 357 0.40 -4.86 -7.59
C ASN A 357 -1.02 -4.41 -7.21
N SER A 358 -1.63 -3.58 -8.04
CA SER A 358 -2.96 -3.00 -7.83
C SER A 358 -3.88 -3.32 -9.02
N PRO A 359 -5.15 -3.67 -8.80
CA PRO A 359 -6.12 -3.77 -9.89
C PRO A 359 -6.43 -2.41 -10.55
N ILE A 360 -6.10 -1.30 -9.89
CA ILE A 360 -6.33 0.06 -10.40
C ILE A 360 -5.12 0.52 -11.24
N TYR A 361 -3.92 0.37 -10.68
CA TYR A 361 -2.71 0.98 -11.24
C TYR A 361 -1.77 -0.03 -11.91
N GLY A 362 -2.01 -1.34 -11.79
CA GLY A 362 -1.14 -2.40 -12.30
C GLY A 362 0.05 -2.69 -11.38
N ILE A 363 1.08 -3.33 -11.96
CA ILE A 363 2.29 -3.75 -11.27
C ILE A 363 3.32 -2.62 -11.27
N THR A 364 3.95 -2.37 -10.13
CA THR A 364 5.17 -1.56 -10.01
C THR A 364 6.39 -2.45 -9.95
N VAL A 365 7.24 -2.36 -10.96
CA VAL A 365 8.41 -3.24 -11.13
C VAL A 365 9.67 -2.66 -10.49
N ASN A 366 10.62 -3.54 -10.18
CA ASN A 366 11.94 -3.15 -9.70
C ASN A 366 12.77 -2.50 -10.84
N PRO A 367 13.48 -1.38 -10.60
CA PRO A 367 14.25 -0.70 -11.64
C PRO A 367 15.53 -1.42 -12.07
N PHE A 368 16.09 -2.28 -11.23
CA PHE A 368 17.32 -3.03 -11.52
C PHE A 368 17.03 -4.34 -12.27
N ASN A 369 15.81 -4.86 -12.13
CA ASN A 369 15.33 -6.02 -12.88
C ASN A 369 13.80 -6.01 -12.95
N ARG A 370 13.25 -5.64 -14.11
CA ARG A 370 11.81 -5.47 -14.32
C ARG A 370 10.95 -6.74 -14.25
N ASN A 371 11.55 -7.92 -14.07
CA ASN A 371 10.82 -9.15 -13.76
C ASN A 371 10.58 -9.34 -12.26
N LEU A 372 11.18 -8.49 -11.42
CA LEU A 372 11.11 -8.57 -9.97
C LEU A 372 10.22 -7.47 -9.40
N THR A 373 9.68 -7.75 -8.21
CA THR A 373 8.89 -6.78 -7.46
C THR A 373 9.73 -5.61 -6.94
N SER A 374 9.13 -4.42 -6.96
CA SER A 374 9.64 -3.25 -6.21
C SER A 374 9.51 -3.42 -4.68
N GLY A 375 8.98 -4.54 -4.19
CA GLY A 375 8.61 -4.74 -2.79
C GLY A 375 7.29 -4.05 -2.48
N GLY A 376 6.87 -4.11 -1.22
CA GLY A 376 5.59 -3.53 -0.85
C GLY A 376 5.31 -3.54 0.64
N SER A 377 4.27 -2.86 1.10
CA SER A 377 3.28 -2.15 0.28
C SER A 377 3.68 -0.74 -0.15
N THR A 378 4.87 -0.27 0.23
CA THR A 378 5.43 1.02 -0.20
C THR A 378 6.33 0.86 -1.45
N GLY A 379 5.87 0.07 -2.43
CA GLY A 379 6.69 -0.29 -3.60
C GLY A 379 6.90 0.87 -4.59
N GLY A 380 5.89 1.74 -4.75
CA GLY A 380 6.01 2.94 -5.56
C GLY A 380 7.15 3.87 -5.08
N GLU A 381 7.25 4.12 -3.77
CA GLU A 381 8.39 4.85 -3.19
C GLU A 381 9.72 4.13 -3.48
N GLY A 382 9.76 2.81 -3.28
CA GLY A 382 10.96 2.01 -3.53
C GLY A 382 11.49 2.14 -4.96
N ALA A 383 10.62 1.96 -5.96
CA ALA A 383 11.01 2.10 -7.36
C ALA A 383 11.38 3.54 -7.74
N LEU A 384 10.64 4.53 -7.22
CA LEU A 384 10.90 5.94 -7.50
C LEU A 384 12.25 6.41 -6.93
N LEU A 385 12.55 6.06 -5.67
CA LEU A 385 13.83 6.33 -5.02
C LEU A 385 14.98 5.54 -5.68
N GLY A 386 14.74 4.29 -6.09
CA GLY A 386 15.71 3.47 -6.81
C GLY A 386 16.15 4.08 -8.15
N LEU A 387 15.24 4.79 -8.83
CA LEU A 387 15.55 5.59 -10.03
C LEU A 387 15.95 7.04 -9.73
N LYS A 388 16.18 7.38 -8.46
CA LYS A 388 16.57 8.71 -7.99
C LYS A 388 15.56 9.80 -8.40
N GLY A 389 14.32 9.41 -8.71
CA GLY A 389 13.20 10.31 -8.98
C GLY A 389 12.59 10.90 -7.71
N SER A 390 13.09 10.46 -6.55
CA SER A 390 12.91 11.07 -5.22
C SER A 390 14.22 11.00 -4.43
N VAL A 391 14.31 11.80 -3.37
CA VAL A 391 15.40 11.75 -2.38
C VAL A 391 14.92 11.29 -1.01
N MET A 392 13.65 11.47 -0.72
CA MET A 392 13.01 11.09 0.54
C MET A 392 11.53 10.78 0.30
N GLY A 393 11.08 9.64 0.81
CA GLY A 393 9.72 9.16 0.68
C GLY A 393 9.08 8.82 2.02
N ILE A 394 7.76 9.01 2.13
CA ILE A 394 6.98 8.63 3.30
C ILE A 394 6.27 7.30 3.02
N GLY A 395 6.65 6.26 3.76
CA GLY A 395 6.02 4.95 3.69
C GLY A 395 5.28 4.57 4.96
N SER A 396 4.70 3.37 4.93
CA SER A 396 4.03 2.75 6.08
C SER A 396 4.49 1.31 6.27
N ASP A 397 4.47 0.82 7.52
CA ASP A 397 4.93 -0.52 7.85
C ASP A 397 4.14 -1.13 9.00
N ILE A 398 3.49 -2.26 8.71
CA ILE A 398 2.79 -3.10 9.70
C ILE A 398 3.25 -4.56 9.71
N GLY A 399 4.00 -4.96 8.68
CA GLY A 399 4.53 -6.31 8.51
C GLY A 399 5.82 -6.36 7.68
N GLY A 400 6.43 -5.20 7.37
CA GLY A 400 7.60 -5.12 6.46
C GLY A 400 7.49 -4.04 5.40
N SER A 401 6.42 -3.26 5.37
CA SER A 401 6.08 -2.45 4.19
C SER A 401 6.92 -1.20 3.91
N ILE A 402 7.85 -0.83 4.80
CA ILE A 402 8.95 0.10 4.52
C ILE A 402 10.22 -0.69 4.16
N ARG A 403 10.46 -1.77 4.89
CA ARG A 403 11.72 -2.53 4.88
C ARG A 403 11.88 -3.40 3.63
N SER A 404 10.83 -4.08 3.19
CA SER A 404 10.81 -4.86 1.95
C SER A 404 11.13 -3.99 0.72
N PRO A 405 10.43 -2.88 0.44
CA PRO A 405 10.78 -2.03 -0.69
C PRO A 405 12.15 -1.37 -0.53
N ALA A 406 12.61 -1.07 0.69
CA ALA A 406 13.98 -0.58 0.88
C ALA A 406 15.03 -1.62 0.45
N ALA A 407 14.91 -2.87 0.91
CA ALA A 407 15.84 -3.94 0.57
C ALA A 407 15.83 -4.27 -0.92
N ASN A 408 14.63 -4.33 -1.51
CA ASN A 408 14.45 -4.70 -2.92
C ASN A 408 15.05 -3.67 -3.89
N ASN A 409 15.11 -2.39 -3.52
CA ASN A 409 15.57 -1.32 -4.40
C ASN A 409 16.91 -0.71 -3.96
N GLY A 410 17.63 -1.33 -3.03
CA GLY A 410 18.96 -0.87 -2.60
C GLY A 410 18.92 0.46 -1.83
N LEU A 411 17.92 0.63 -0.96
CA LEU A 411 17.66 1.87 -0.21
C LEU A 411 17.79 1.65 1.30
N TYR A 412 17.72 2.75 2.03
CA TYR A 412 17.54 2.74 3.48
C TYR A 412 16.06 2.93 3.82
N GLY A 413 15.59 2.25 4.85
CA GLY A 413 14.22 2.42 5.33
C GLY A 413 14.13 2.17 6.82
N LEU A 414 13.42 3.03 7.55
CA LEU A 414 13.20 2.90 8.99
C LEU A 414 11.74 2.59 9.28
N LYS A 415 11.50 1.45 9.94
CA LYS A 415 10.27 1.22 10.71
C LYS A 415 10.50 1.68 12.14
N PRO A 416 10.04 2.88 12.55
CA PRO A 416 10.17 3.32 13.93
C PRO A 416 9.32 2.48 14.88
N THR A 417 9.53 2.67 16.18
CA THR A 417 8.63 2.19 17.23
C THR A 417 7.23 2.80 17.04
N THR A 418 6.16 2.04 17.33
CA THR A 418 4.80 2.59 17.32
C THR A 418 4.67 3.78 18.28
N PHE A 419 3.76 4.70 17.94
CA PHE A 419 3.51 5.94 18.70
C PHE A 419 4.70 6.92 18.77
N ARG A 420 5.75 6.73 17.96
CA ARG A 420 6.85 7.70 17.83
C ARG A 420 6.50 8.82 16.87
N LEU A 421 5.84 8.51 15.75
CA LEU A 421 5.45 9.49 14.73
C LEU A 421 3.92 9.54 14.58
N PRO A 422 3.35 10.71 14.21
CA PRO A 422 1.94 10.81 13.84
C PRO A 422 1.56 9.80 12.77
N ARG A 423 0.53 8.99 13.05
CA ARG A 423 -0.07 8.06 12.08
C ARG A 423 -1.44 8.54 11.59
N GLY A 424 -2.07 9.45 12.35
CA GLY A 424 -3.37 10.03 12.04
C GLY A 424 -3.43 10.57 10.62
N GLY A 425 -4.57 10.37 9.95
CA GLY A 425 -4.74 10.73 8.54
C GLY A 425 -4.30 9.64 7.55
N SER A 426 -3.77 8.50 7.99
CA SER A 426 -3.58 7.34 7.09
C SER A 426 -4.88 6.55 6.91
N LYS A 427 -5.14 6.00 5.71
CA LYS A 427 -6.32 5.17 5.43
C LYS A 427 -5.94 3.72 5.20
N ALA A 428 -6.65 2.80 5.85
CA ALA A 428 -6.58 1.36 5.68
C ALA A 428 -7.93 0.75 6.11
N THR A 429 -8.15 -0.54 5.86
CA THR A 429 -9.25 -1.30 6.48
C THR A 429 -8.98 -1.52 7.98
N GLN A 430 -9.98 -1.99 8.70
CA GLN A 430 -9.90 -2.34 10.12
C GLN A 430 -9.50 -1.14 10.99
N ALA A 431 -10.18 -0.01 10.76
CA ALA A 431 -10.02 1.18 11.60
C ALA A 431 -10.31 0.86 13.08
N GLY A 432 -9.46 1.36 13.98
CA GLY A 432 -9.57 1.11 15.43
C GLY A 432 -8.89 -0.16 15.93
N ARG A 433 -8.26 -0.96 15.07
CA ARG A 433 -7.51 -2.16 15.49
C ARG A 433 -6.23 -1.81 16.24
N GLU A 434 -6.09 -2.35 17.45
CA GLU A 434 -4.90 -2.19 18.31
C GLU A 434 -4.04 -3.47 18.44
N SER A 435 -4.43 -4.57 17.78
CA SER A 435 -3.77 -5.88 17.86
C SER A 435 -2.32 -5.87 17.35
N ILE A 436 -2.09 -5.30 16.17
CA ILE A 436 -0.76 -4.93 15.65
C ILE A 436 -0.92 -3.56 15.00
N ILE A 437 -0.11 -2.60 15.44
CA ILE A 437 -0.21 -1.20 15.03
C ILE A 437 0.84 -0.93 13.95
N GLY A 438 0.40 -0.39 12.82
CA GLY A 438 1.29 0.07 11.75
C GLY A 438 1.88 1.44 12.05
N VAL A 439 3.04 1.72 11.49
CA VAL A 439 3.73 3.01 11.62
C VAL A 439 3.86 3.71 10.28
N LEU A 440 4.11 5.02 10.31
CA LEU A 440 4.70 5.74 9.19
C LEU A 440 6.20 5.88 9.43
N GLY A 441 6.99 5.97 8.37
CA GLY A 441 8.44 6.14 8.46
C GLY A 441 9.08 6.44 7.10
N PRO A 442 10.36 6.82 7.09
CA PRO A 442 11.04 7.23 5.88
C PRO A 442 11.58 6.04 5.06
N LEU A 443 11.52 6.16 3.73
CA LEU A 443 12.45 5.51 2.79
C LEU A 443 13.35 6.58 2.18
N VAL A 444 14.65 6.35 2.13
CA VAL A 444 15.65 7.34 1.70
C VAL A 444 16.82 6.67 0.97
N ARG A 445 17.64 7.49 0.29
CA ARG A 445 18.85 7.03 -0.42
C ARG A 445 20.11 6.99 0.44
N ALA A 446 20.11 7.63 1.61
CA ALA A 446 21.26 7.69 2.50
C ALA A 446 20.84 7.59 3.98
N ARG A 447 21.69 6.99 4.82
CA ARG A 447 21.41 6.74 6.24
C ARG A 447 21.11 8.02 7.02
N GLU A 448 21.85 9.09 6.79
CA GLU A 448 21.70 10.37 7.49
C GLU A 448 20.35 11.04 7.23
N ASP A 449 19.71 10.75 6.09
CA ASP A 449 18.42 11.33 5.75
C ASP A 449 17.29 10.79 6.64
N ILE A 450 17.47 9.60 7.25
CA ILE A 450 16.58 9.10 8.31
C ILE A 450 16.66 10.00 9.54
N HIS A 451 17.87 10.43 9.92
CA HIS A 451 18.05 11.35 11.05
C HIS A 451 17.35 12.69 10.76
N LEU A 452 17.53 13.26 9.57
CA LEU A 452 16.87 14.50 9.15
C LEU A 452 15.35 14.39 9.27
N PHE A 453 14.76 13.30 8.76
CA PHE A 453 13.31 13.06 8.81
C PHE A 453 12.78 12.92 10.24
N MET A 454 13.37 12.02 11.02
CA MET A 454 12.93 11.73 12.38
C MET A 454 13.08 12.96 13.29
N LYS A 455 14.23 13.63 13.23
CA LYS A 455 14.52 14.82 14.02
C LYS A 455 13.56 15.95 13.69
N THR A 456 13.35 16.25 12.40
CA THR A 456 12.45 17.33 11.97
C THR A 456 11.05 17.17 12.55
N ILE A 457 10.51 15.96 12.53
CA ILE A 457 9.15 15.72 13.03
C ILE A 457 9.13 15.82 14.56
N LEU A 458 10.05 15.14 15.25
CA LEU A 458 10.03 15.03 16.71
C LEU A 458 10.39 16.34 17.42
N ASP A 459 11.18 17.20 16.79
CA ASP A 459 11.48 18.55 17.30
C ASP A 459 10.25 19.47 17.34
N THR A 460 9.17 19.15 16.60
CA THR A 460 7.91 19.91 16.67
C THR A 460 7.01 19.53 17.84
N GLU A 461 7.46 18.60 18.69
CA GLU A 461 6.67 18.07 19.81
C GLU A 461 5.27 17.59 19.37
N PRO A 462 5.17 16.69 18.38
CA PRO A 462 3.91 16.35 17.72
C PRO A 462 2.86 15.77 18.68
N TRP A 463 3.28 15.25 19.83
CA TRP A 463 2.41 14.78 20.91
C TRP A 463 1.51 15.87 21.50
N LEU A 464 1.83 17.16 21.31
CA LEU A 464 0.95 18.27 21.69
C LEU A 464 -0.26 18.41 20.74
N ARG A 465 -0.16 17.89 19.51
CA ARG A 465 -1.23 17.89 18.49
C ARG A 465 -1.91 16.52 18.38
N ASP A 466 -1.19 15.43 18.63
CA ASP A 466 -1.67 14.05 18.62
C ASP A 466 -1.41 13.39 19.99
N PRO A 467 -2.40 13.33 20.90
CA PRO A 467 -2.22 12.82 22.25
C PRO A 467 -2.01 11.29 22.32
N SER A 468 -2.06 10.58 21.19
CA SER A 468 -1.73 9.15 21.15
C SER A 468 -0.23 8.87 21.16
N LEU A 469 0.59 9.89 20.89
CA LEU A 469 2.04 9.76 20.77
C LEU A 469 2.73 9.75 22.14
N VAL A 470 3.84 9.01 22.22
CA VAL A 470 4.70 9.04 23.41
C VAL A 470 5.67 10.23 23.29
N PRO A 471 5.74 11.12 24.29
CA PRO A 471 6.53 12.35 24.22
C PRO A 471 8.04 12.10 24.41
N ILE A 472 8.67 11.44 23.44
CA ILE A 472 10.11 11.13 23.43
C ILE A 472 10.80 11.93 22.32
N PRO A 473 11.59 12.97 22.66
CA PRO A 473 12.33 13.75 21.67
C PRO A 473 13.37 12.89 20.94
N TRP A 474 13.88 13.37 19.80
CA TRP A 474 14.99 12.72 19.11
C TRP A 474 16.31 13.03 19.81
N ARG A 475 16.97 12.00 20.37
CA ARG A 475 18.13 12.17 21.27
C ARG A 475 19.45 11.79 20.61
N SER A 476 20.53 12.41 21.07
CA SER A 476 21.89 11.93 20.78
C SER A 476 22.21 10.68 21.60
N ILE A 477 22.82 9.68 20.97
CA ILE A 477 23.26 8.43 21.62
C ILE A 477 24.78 8.34 21.55
N ALA A 478 25.41 8.18 22.70
CA ALA A 478 26.82 7.83 22.79
C ALA A 478 26.96 6.30 22.74
N LEU A 479 27.57 5.79 21.67
CA LEU A 479 27.90 4.38 21.51
C LEU A 479 29.27 4.29 20.81
N HIS A 480 30.16 3.46 21.33
CA HIS A 480 31.54 3.35 20.86
C HIS A 480 31.78 1.97 20.26
N ALA A 481 32.46 1.90 19.11
CA ALA A 481 32.73 0.65 18.42
C ALA A 481 33.63 -0.33 19.20
N THR A 482 34.39 0.17 20.19
CA THR A 482 35.31 -0.63 21.01
C THR A 482 34.63 -1.55 22.02
N ASP A 483 33.35 -1.30 22.32
CA ASP A 483 32.51 -2.12 23.21
C ASP A 483 31.12 -2.27 22.58
N PHE A 484 31.10 -2.90 21.41
CA PHE A 484 29.91 -3.04 20.57
C PHE A 484 29.70 -4.51 20.20
N THR A 485 28.52 -5.03 20.49
CA THR A 485 28.15 -6.42 20.17
C THR A 485 26.96 -6.49 19.23
N VAL A 486 27.13 -7.19 18.12
CA VAL A 486 26.08 -7.50 17.15
C VAL A 486 25.70 -8.96 17.29
N ALA A 487 24.43 -9.22 17.57
CA ALA A 487 23.91 -10.58 17.51
C ALA A 487 23.34 -10.86 16.11
N VAL A 488 23.65 -12.01 15.52
CA VAL A 488 23.33 -12.31 14.12
C VAL A 488 22.28 -13.42 14.06
N MET A 489 21.14 -13.11 13.43
CA MET A 489 20.13 -14.12 13.11
C MET A 489 20.34 -14.57 11.67
N TRP A 490 20.92 -15.76 11.47
CA TRP A 490 21.29 -16.27 10.14
C TRP A 490 20.08 -16.67 9.30
N ASP A 491 19.09 -17.30 9.92
CA ASP A 491 17.78 -17.60 9.36
C ASP A 491 16.72 -17.56 10.46
N ASP A 492 15.43 -17.65 10.13
CA ASP A 492 14.32 -17.56 11.10
C ASP A 492 13.78 -18.91 11.60
N ASN A 493 14.45 -20.02 11.29
CA ASN A 493 14.01 -21.40 11.55
C ASN A 493 12.69 -21.80 10.85
N VAL A 494 12.19 -21.02 9.90
CA VAL A 494 10.94 -21.33 9.17
C VAL A 494 11.17 -21.44 7.66
N VAL A 495 11.76 -20.41 7.04
CA VAL A 495 12.04 -20.38 5.59
C VAL A 495 13.51 -20.01 5.40
N HIS A 496 14.24 -20.86 4.69
CA HIS A 496 15.65 -20.63 4.40
C HIS A 496 15.85 -19.40 3.51
N PRO A 497 16.83 -18.54 3.82
CA PRO A 497 17.26 -17.51 2.89
C PRO A 497 17.97 -18.12 1.67
N HIS A 498 17.76 -17.51 0.50
CA HIS A 498 18.47 -17.85 -0.73
C HIS A 498 19.97 -17.53 -0.60
N PRO A 499 20.82 -18.20 -1.40
CA PRO A 499 22.27 -17.96 -1.44
C PRO A 499 22.73 -16.48 -1.39
N PRO A 500 22.15 -15.54 -2.17
CA PRO A 500 22.56 -14.12 -2.11
C PRO A 500 22.39 -13.49 -0.71
N ILE A 501 21.33 -13.85 0.01
CA ILE A 501 21.06 -13.31 1.36
C ILE A 501 22.06 -13.87 2.37
N ILE A 502 22.32 -15.18 2.31
CA ILE A 502 23.31 -15.85 3.14
C ILE A 502 24.71 -15.27 2.90
N ARG A 503 25.10 -15.07 1.63
CA ARG A 503 26.38 -14.45 1.28
C ARG A 503 26.47 -13.03 1.86
N ALA A 504 25.44 -12.20 1.68
CA ALA A 504 25.44 -10.84 2.21
C ALA A 504 25.60 -10.80 3.74
N LEU A 505 24.95 -11.72 4.47
CA LEU A 505 25.15 -11.89 5.91
C LEU A 505 26.59 -12.24 6.25
N HIS A 506 27.17 -13.26 5.61
CA HIS A 506 28.54 -13.69 5.87
C HIS A 506 29.54 -12.58 5.56
N GLU A 507 29.45 -11.93 4.41
CA GLU A 507 30.32 -10.81 4.04
C GLU A 507 30.23 -9.68 5.07
N THR A 508 29.02 -9.31 5.50
CA THR A 508 28.81 -8.29 6.54
C THR A 508 29.45 -8.70 7.86
N VAL A 509 29.22 -9.93 8.32
CA VAL A 509 29.80 -10.44 9.57
C VAL A 509 31.32 -10.46 9.53
N GLU A 510 31.92 -10.80 8.39
CA GLU A 510 33.39 -10.78 8.23
C GLU A 510 33.94 -9.35 8.29
N TYR A 511 33.27 -8.35 7.68
CA TYR A 511 33.65 -6.95 7.85
C TYR A 511 33.60 -6.51 9.33
N LEU A 512 32.54 -6.89 10.05
CA LEU A 512 32.39 -6.56 11.47
C LEU A 512 33.50 -7.18 12.33
N LYS A 513 33.79 -8.48 12.14
CA LYS A 513 34.87 -9.16 12.87
C LYS A 513 36.24 -8.53 12.57
N ASN A 514 36.53 -8.21 11.32
CA ASN A 514 37.78 -7.56 10.91
C ASN A 514 37.93 -6.15 11.51
N PHE A 515 36.82 -5.47 11.78
CA PHE A 515 36.80 -4.19 12.48
C PHE A 515 36.94 -4.32 14.02
N GLY A 516 36.94 -5.55 14.55
CA GLY A 516 37.04 -5.83 15.99
C GLY A 516 35.70 -5.82 16.73
N ILE A 517 34.57 -5.84 16.01
CA ILE A 517 33.23 -5.89 16.62
C ILE A 517 32.95 -7.31 17.12
N ARG A 518 32.37 -7.43 18.31
CA ARG A 518 31.97 -8.72 18.87
C ARG A 518 30.73 -9.23 18.16
N ILE A 519 30.80 -10.47 17.66
CA ILE A 519 29.69 -11.16 17.02
C ILE A 519 29.23 -12.32 17.89
N VAL A 520 27.93 -12.45 18.08
CA VAL A 520 27.29 -13.58 18.76
C VAL A 520 26.13 -14.10 17.91
N ASP A 521 25.82 -15.39 18.00
CA ASP A 521 24.68 -15.94 17.28
C ASP A 521 23.35 -15.63 18.00
N TRP A 522 22.32 -15.32 17.20
CA TRP A 522 20.96 -15.10 17.69
C TRP A 522 20.04 -16.21 17.20
N GLU A 523 19.70 -17.13 18.09
CA GLU A 523 18.73 -18.19 17.80
C GLU A 523 17.30 -17.63 17.72
N PRO A 524 16.55 -17.85 16.63
CA PRO A 524 15.15 -17.44 16.49
C PRO A 524 14.24 -17.98 17.60
N ILE A 525 13.25 -17.19 18.04
CA ILE A 525 12.39 -17.53 19.18
C ILE A 525 10.98 -17.88 18.69
N ASP A 526 10.73 -19.13 18.32
CA ASP A 526 9.45 -19.64 17.81
C ASP A 526 8.82 -18.76 16.71
N HIS A 527 9.58 -18.46 15.65
CA HIS A 527 9.09 -17.55 14.61
C HIS A 527 7.88 -18.11 13.83
N GLN A 528 7.72 -19.43 13.70
CA GLN A 528 6.47 -20.01 13.16
C GLN A 528 5.26 -19.67 14.03
N LYS A 529 5.38 -19.84 15.35
CA LYS A 529 4.32 -19.44 16.29
C LYS A 529 4.03 -17.95 16.21
N SER A 530 5.07 -17.14 16.03
CA SER A 530 4.91 -15.69 15.83
C SER A 530 4.09 -15.39 14.58
N TRP A 531 4.32 -16.10 13.47
CA TRP A 531 3.55 -15.93 12.24
C TRP A 531 2.08 -16.31 12.43
N ASP A 532 1.81 -17.45 13.07
CA ASP A 532 0.44 -17.90 13.36
C ASP A 532 -0.32 -16.86 14.22
N LEU A 533 0.37 -16.26 15.19
CA LEU A 533 -0.18 -15.19 16.02
C LEU A 533 -0.40 -13.89 15.22
N ILE A 534 0.57 -13.52 14.38
CA ILE A 534 0.50 -12.32 13.53
C ILE A 534 -0.68 -12.40 12.55
N SER A 535 -0.80 -13.51 11.82
CA SER A 535 -1.87 -13.72 10.85
C SER A 535 -3.25 -13.71 11.51
N ALA A 536 -3.37 -14.26 12.72
CA ALA A 536 -4.57 -14.16 13.56
C ALA A 536 -4.90 -12.71 13.95
N LEU A 537 -3.90 -11.97 14.43
CA LEU A 537 -4.05 -10.59 14.91
C LEU A 537 -4.34 -9.59 13.79
N TYR A 538 -3.89 -9.88 12.55
CA TYR A 538 -4.23 -9.04 11.39
C TYR A 538 -5.69 -9.14 10.98
N TYR A 539 -6.38 -10.25 11.25
CA TYR A 539 -7.74 -10.48 10.78
C TYR A 539 -8.60 -11.17 11.85
N CYS A 540 -8.73 -10.55 13.02
CA CYS A 540 -9.61 -11.05 14.08
C CYS A 540 -11.09 -11.05 13.69
N ASN A 541 -11.49 -10.23 12.71
CA ASN A 541 -12.83 -10.25 12.10
C ASN A 541 -12.97 -11.33 11.01
N GLY A 542 -11.96 -12.19 10.83
CA GLY A 542 -11.91 -13.16 9.77
C GLY A 542 -11.87 -12.55 8.38
N ALA A 543 -11.30 -11.35 8.20
CA ALA A 543 -11.23 -10.62 6.93
C ALA A 543 -12.60 -10.29 6.28
N GLU A 544 -13.65 -10.17 7.10
CA GLU A 544 -15.01 -9.86 6.62
C GLU A 544 -15.06 -8.48 5.95
N GLU A 545 -14.36 -7.48 6.48
CA GLU A 545 -14.30 -6.14 5.90
C GLU A 545 -13.66 -6.14 4.50
N GLU A 546 -12.51 -6.80 4.37
CA GLU A 546 -11.77 -6.94 3.10
C GLU A 546 -12.57 -7.72 2.05
N ARG A 547 -13.27 -8.78 2.44
CA ARG A 547 -14.11 -9.53 1.48
C ARG A 547 -15.35 -8.73 1.06
N ASN A 548 -15.98 -8.02 1.99
CA ASN A 548 -17.15 -7.20 1.68
C ASN A 548 -16.81 -6.04 0.75
N ILE A 549 -15.71 -5.33 1.01
CA ILE A 549 -15.30 -4.18 0.18
C ILE A 549 -15.00 -4.60 -1.26
N MET A 550 -14.38 -5.77 -1.46
CA MET A 550 -14.17 -6.34 -2.79
C MET A 550 -15.48 -6.79 -3.46
N ALA A 551 -16.34 -7.51 -2.71
CA ALA A 551 -17.59 -8.05 -3.21
C ALA A 551 -18.57 -6.96 -3.70
N GLU A 552 -18.58 -5.79 -3.05
CA GLU A 552 -19.44 -4.65 -3.44
C GLU A 552 -19.23 -4.16 -4.88
N VAL A 553 -18.01 -4.33 -5.42
CA VAL A 553 -17.64 -3.92 -6.78
C VAL A 553 -17.18 -5.10 -7.65
N ASN A 554 -17.38 -6.34 -7.16
CA ASN A 554 -16.91 -7.56 -7.81
C ASN A 554 -15.40 -7.56 -8.12
N GLU A 555 -14.61 -6.88 -7.27
CA GLU A 555 -13.14 -6.89 -7.33
C GLU A 555 -12.63 -8.29 -6.96
N GLN A 556 -11.73 -8.84 -7.75
CA GLN A 556 -11.11 -10.13 -7.46
C GLN A 556 -9.86 -9.92 -6.60
N PRO A 557 -9.61 -10.79 -5.59
CA PRO A 557 -8.35 -10.74 -4.87
C PRO A 557 -7.20 -11.14 -5.81
N LEU A 558 -6.15 -10.32 -5.82
CA LEU A 558 -4.88 -10.67 -6.45
C LEU A 558 -4.22 -11.83 -5.69
N PRO A 559 -3.31 -12.60 -6.31
CA PRO A 559 -2.75 -13.82 -5.70
C PRO A 559 -2.21 -13.66 -4.29
N LEU A 560 -1.48 -12.56 -4.00
CA LEU A 560 -0.94 -12.31 -2.67
C LEU A 560 -2.00 -11.79 -1.67
N THR A 561 -3.03 -11.09 -2.15
CA THR A 561 -4.21 -10.74 -1.34
C THR A 561 -4.97 -12.00 -0.96
N GLU A 562 -5.24 -12.89 -1.91
CA GLU A 562 -5.89 -14.17 -1.63
C GLU A 562 -5.08 -14.98 -0.63
N TRP A 563 -3.77 -15.10 -0.83
CA TRP A 563 -2.88 -15.83 0.07
C TRP A 563 -2.92 -15.31 1.52
N ILE A 564 -2.88 -13.99 1.74
CA ILE A 564 -2.89 -13.46 3.11
C ILE A 564 -4.28 -13.61 3.76
N LEU A 565 -5.36 -13.45 3.00
CA LEU A 565 -6.73 -13.62 3.49
C LEU A 565 -7.12 -15.10 3.68
N SER A 566 -6.37 -16.03 3.08
CA SER A 566 -6.60 -17.48 3.18
C SER A 566 -5.73 -18.15 4.24
N GLN A 567 -4.96 -17.41 5.04
CA GLN A 567 -4.16 -18.01 6.11
C GLN A 567 -5.08 -18.77 7.09
N PRO A 568 -4.67 -19.94 7.61
CA PRO A 568 -5.51 -20.75 8.49
C PRO A 568 -6.02 -20.01 9.73
N GLN A 569 -5.26 -19.03 10.21
CA GLN A 569 -5.59 -18.26 11.40
C GLN A 569 -6.51 -17.07 11.13
N VAL A 570 -6.86 -16.77 9.87
CA VAL A 570 -7.83 -15.74 9.50
C VAL A 570 -9.23 -16.26 9.80
N MET A 571 -9.73 -15.92 10.98
CA MET A 571 -10.99 -16.43 11.51
C MET A 571 -11.73 -15.32 12.24
N LYS A 572 -13.07 -15.35 12.15
CA LYS A 572 -13.94 -14.44 12.88
C LYS A 572 -13.92 -14.83 14.36
N ARG A 573 -13.53 -13.88 15.20
CA ARG A 573 -13.36 -14.06 16.64
C ARG A 573 -14.31 -13.16 17.41
N ASN A 574 -14.82 -13.68 18.52
CA ASN A 574 -15.55 -12.90 19.49
C ASN A 574 -14.58 -12.11 20.41
N TRP A 575 -15.13 -11.29 21.30
CA TRP A 575 -14.35 -10.44 22.19
C TRP A 575 -13.39 -11.22 23.09
N THR A 576 -13.83 -12.36 23.64
CA THR A 576 -13.02 -13.21 24.52
C THR A 576 -11.82 -13.78 23.76
N GLU A 577 -12.06 -14.39 22.60
CA GLU A 577 -11.01 -14.97 21.75
C GLU A 577 -9.99 -13.91 21.28
N MET A 578 -10.47 -12.70 20.96
CA MET A 578 -9.57 -11.60 20.60
C MET A 578 -8.72 -11.15 21.79
N ASN A 579 -9.28 -11.08 23.00
CA ASN A 579 -8.52 -10.77 24.21
C ASN A 579 -7.48 -11.83 24.55
N GLU A 580 -7.79 -13.11 24.33
CA GLU A 580 -6.84 -14.20 24.50
C GLU A 580 -5.66 -14.06 23.55
N LEU A 581 -5.90 -13.74 22.26
CA LEU A 581 -4.83 -13.45 21.31
C LEU A 581 -3.98 -12.24 21.70
N ILE A 582 -4.60 -11.16 22.17
CA ILE A 582 -3.88 -9.98 22.65
C ILE A 582 -3.05 -10.33 23.89
N THR A 583 -3.57 -11.17 24.78
CA THR A 583 -2.83 -11.69 25.93
C THR A 583 -1.64 -12.54 25.48
N GLU A 584 -1.83 -13.40 24.47
CA GLU A 584 -0.76 -14.20 23.90
C GLU A 584 0.32 -13.33 23.24
N ARG A 585 -0.06 -12.24 22.56
CA ARG A 585 0.88 -11.22 22.05
C ARG A 585 1.74 -10.65 23.16
N GLU A 586 1.15 -10.22 24.27
CA GLU A 586 1.91 -9.67 25.40
C GLU A 586 2.81 -10.73 26.05
N ASN A 587 2.33 -11.97 26.20
CA ASN A 587 3.14 -13.07 26.69
C ASN A 587 4.33 -13.36 25.79
N TYR A 588 4.14 -13.33 24.47
CA TYR A 588 5.21 -13.51 23.50
C TYR A 588 6.25 -12.38 23.60
N ARG A 589 5.82 -11.12 23.68
CA ARG A 589 6.69 -9.94 23.89
C ARG A 589 7.52 -10.06 25.17
N ASN A 590 6.87 -10.38 26.28
CA ASN A 590 7.51 -10.55 27.58
C ASN A 590 8.54 -11.68 27.55
N ARG A 591 8.20 -12.80 26.92
CA ARG A 591 9.11 -13.94 26.76
C ARG A 591 10.32 -13.59 25.90
N TYR A 592 10.13 -12.88 24.79
CA TYR A 592 11.21 -12.45 23.90
C TYR A 592 12.19 -11.53 24.65
N ALA A 593 11.67 -10.54 25.38
CA ALA A 593 12.49 -9.64 26.19
C ALA A 593 13.26 -10.37 27.30
N ARG A 594 12.62 -11.36 27.95
CA ARG A 594 13.27 -12.21 28.96
C ARG A 594 14.42 -13.03 28.37
N ILE A 595 14.20 -13.71 27.24
CA ILE A 595 15.24 -14.51 26.58
C ILE A 595 16.40 -13.64 26.13
N TRP A 596 16.14 -12.42 25.64
CA TRP A 596 17.21 -11.47 25.33
C TRP A 596 18.06 -11.17 26.57
N ASN A 597 17.44 -10.85 27.71
CA ASN A 597 18.17 -10.58 28.96
C ASN A 597 18.96 -11.82 29.43
N GLU A 598 18.36 -13.02 29.37
CA GLU A 598 19.00 -14.27 29.75
C GLU A 598 20.23 -14.55 28.87
N ARG A 599 20.16 -14.25 27.57
CA ARG A 599 21.29 -14.38 26.64
C ARG A 599 22.41 -13.41 26.97
N GLU A 600 22.09 -12.13 27.21
CA GLU A 600 23.07 -11.11 27.62
C GLU A 600 23.79 -11.53 28.92
N MET A 601 23.04 -12.08 29.88
CA MET A 601 23.60 -12.64 31.12
C MET A 601 24.51 -13.85 30.84
N SER A 602 24.07 -14.80 30.00
CA SER A 602 24.87 -16.00 29.70
C SER A 602 26.15 -15.70 28.91
N LEU A 603 26.12 -14.69 28.05
CA LEU A 603 27.26 -14.26 27.24
C LEU A 603 28.18 -13.29 28.01
N ASN A 604 27.73 -12.82 29.18
CA ASN A 604 28.38 -11.76 29.96
C ASN A 604 28.69 -10.52 29.09
N CYS A 605 27.74 -10.12 28.24
CA CYS A 605 27.84 -8.93 27.41
C CYS A 605 26.47 -8.37 27.04
N SER A 606 26.37 -7.06 26.83
CA SER A 606 25.18 -6.45 26.24
C SER A 606 25.12 -6.74 24.74
N ILE A 607 23.92 -6.95 24.20
CA ILE A 607 23.67 -7.04 22.76
C ILE A 607 23.11 -5.69 22.30
N ASP A 608 23.85 -4.98 21.46
CA ASP A 608 23.47 -3.63 21.05
C ASP A 608 22.41 -3.61 19.97
N CYS A 609 22.49 -4.55 19.04
CA CYS A 609 21.51 -4.75 17.98
C CYS A 609 21.55 -6.18 17.44
N LEU A 610 20.47 -6.55 16.76
CA LEU A 610 20.44 -7.73 15.90
C LEU A 610 20.77 -7.33 14.45
N LEU A 611 21.53 -8.15 13.74
CA LEU A 611 21.67 -8.12 12.28
C LEU A 611 20.92 -9.32 11.70
N THR A 612 19.99 -9.09 10.79
CA THR A 612 19.12 -10.16 10.25
C THR A 612 18.80 -9.96 8.75
N PRO A 613 18.39 -11.03 8.04
CA PRO A 613 17.76 -10.89 6.73
C PRO A 613 16.49 -10.04 6.79
N VAL A 614 16.16 -9.36 5.69
CA VAL A 614 14.87 -8.66 5.50
C VAL A 614 13.79 -9.61 5.00
N GLY A 615 14.18 -10.59 4.20
CA GLY A 615 13.33 -11.62 3.65
C GLY A 615 14.17 -12.83 3.22
N PRO A 616 13.52 -13.90 2.75
CA PRO A 616 14.21 -15.13 2.39
C PRO A 616 14.87 -15.07 1.00
N SER A 617 14.75 -13.97 0.27
CA SER A 617 15.29 -13.82 -1.09
C SER A 617 15.71 -12.37 -1.33
N ALA A 618 16.46 -12.13 -2.42
CA ALA A 618 16.45 -10.82 -3.07
C ALA A 618 15.02 -10.49 -3.56
N ALA A 619 14.80 -9.34 -4.20
CA ALA A 619 13.47 -8.95 -4.69
C ALA A 619 12.74 -10.13 -5.40
N PRO A 620 11.64 -10.67 -4.86
CA PRO A 620 11.01 -11.87 -5.42
C PRO A 620 10.34 -11.58 -6.77
N GLN A 621 10.09 -12.64 -7.54
CA GLN A 621 9.28 -12.56 -8.76
C GLN A 621 7.84 -12.17 -8.42
N HIS A 622 7.13 -11.57 -9.37
CA HIS A 622 5.77 -11.11 -9.17
C HIS A 622 4.80 -12.22 -8.73
N GLY A 623 3.99 -11.95 -7.70
CA GLY A 623 3.01 -12.87 -7.13
C GLY A 623 3.59 -13.92 -6.16
N THR A 624 4.87 -13.81 -5.78
CA THR A 624 5.57 -14.88 -5.03
C THR A 624 6.05 -14.49 -3.63
N ALA A 625 5.83 -13.25 -3.18
CA ALA A 625 6.27 -12.73 -1.88
C ALA A 625 5.44 -13.25 -0.67
N LYS A 626 5.45 -14.57 -0.43
CA LYS A 626 4.59 -15.27 0.54
C LYS A 626 5.18 -15.44 1.94
N TRP A 627 6.42 -15.04 2.23
CA TRP A 627 6.96 -15.18 3.58
C TRP A 627 7.39 -13.85 4.18
N TRP A 628 6.68 -13.43 5.24
CA TRP A 628 6.88 -12.13 5.89
C TRP A 628 7.55 -12.26 7.26
N GLY A 629 7.89 -13.48 7.70
CA GLY A 629 8.37 -13.76 9.06
C GLY A 629 9.59 -12.92 9.47
N TYR A 630 10.52 -12.71 8.55
CA TYR A 630 11.74 -11.90 8.76
C TYR A 630 11.48 -10.43 9.12
N THR A 631 10.34 -9.86 8.72
CA THR A 631 10.03 -8.44 9.02
C THR A 631 8.85 -8.28 9.98
N SER A 632 7.82 -9.10 9.84
CA SER A 632 6.59 -9.01 10.63
C SER A 632 6.77 -9.31 12.13
N ILE A 633 7.76 -10.13 12.49
CA ILE A 633 8.15 -10.37 13.89
C ILE A 633 8.51 -9.07 14.62
N TRP A 634 9.17 -8.14 13.94
CA TRP A 634 9.56 -6.84 14.52
C TRP A 634 8.37 -5.89 14.67
N ASN A 635 7.27 -6.10 13.94
CA ASN A 635 6.00 -5.42 14.19
C ASN A 635 5.26 -6.04 15.37
N LEU A 636 5.25 -7.38 15.48
CA LEU A 636 4.66 -8.08 16.63
C LEU A 636 5.33 -7.62 17.93
N LEU A 637 6.66 -7.55 17.96
CA LEU A 637 7.44 -7.12 19.12
C LEU A 637 7.44 -5.60 19.35
N ASP A 638 7.01 -4.82 18.36
CA ASP A 638 7.13 -3.35 18.33
C ASP A 638 8.59 -2.86 18.50
N TYR A 639 9.52 -3.53 17.84
CA TYR A 639 10.95 -3.19 17.87
C TYR A 639 11.29 -2.33 16.64
N PRO A 640 11.99 -1.19 16.78
CA PRO A 640 12.42 -0.42 15.62
C PRO A 640 13.41 -1.23 14.78
N ALA A 641 13.30 -1.10 13.45
CA ALA A 641 14.14 -1.84 12.50
C ALA A 641 14.51 -0.96 11.30
N ALA A 642 15.78 -0.97 10.94
CA ALA A 642 16.33 -0.17 9.84
C ALA A 642 16.96 -1.10 8.79
N VAL A 643 16.59 -0.91 7.52
CA VAL A 643 17.21 -1.58 6.38
C VAL A 643 18.32 -0.71 5.81
N PHE A 644 19.36 -1.37 5.32
CA PHE A 644 20.46 -0.76 4.58
C PHE A 644 20.88 -1.67 3.43
N PRO A 645 21.31 -1.10 2.28
CA PRO A 645 21.83 -1.88 1.17
C PRO A 645 23.15 -2.55 1.57
N VAL A 646 23.49 -3.72 1.02
CA VAL A 646 24.75 -4.43 1.33
C VAL A 646 25.52 -4.78 0.09
N THR A 647 24.89 -5.46 -0.86
CA THR A 647 25.54 -5.93 -2.10
C THR A 647 24.47 -6.17 -3.17
N THR A 648 24.83 -6.76 -4.29
CA THR A 648 23.90 -7.21 -5.33
C THR A 648 24.06 -8.70 -5.56
N VAL A 649 23.08 -9.33 -6.22
CA VAL A 649 23.20 -10.73 -6.65
C VAL A 649 24.45 -10.89 -7.54
N ASP A 650 25.25 -11.90 -7.24
CA ASP A 650 26.50 -12.26 -7.93
C ASP A 650 26.30 -13.61 -8.63
N LEU A 651 26.34 -13.58 -9.96
CA LEU A 651 26.03 -14.75 -10.80
C LEU A 651 27.01 -15.92 -10.60
N MET A 652 28.24 -15.64 -10.15
CA MET A 652 29.27 -16.66 -9.97
C MET A 652 29.24 -17.26 -8.57
N LYS A 653 28.94 -16.45 -7.55
CA LYS A 653 28.94 -16.86 -6.14
C LYS A 653 27.59 -17.40 -5.68
N ASP A 654 26.48 -16.87 -6.19
CA ASP A 654 25.14 -17.17 -5.68
C ASP A 654 24.54 -18.42 -6.35
N LYS A 655 25.24 -19.55 -6.25
CA LYS A 655 24.79 -20.80 -6.86
C LYS A 655 23.65 -21.42 -6.07
N VAL A 656 22.73 -22.07 -6.78
CA VAL A 656 21.63 -22.82 -6.18
C VAL A 656 22.18 -23.86 -5.20
N ALA A 657 21.60 -23.93 -4.00
CA ALA A 657 22.06 -24.86 -2.98
C ALA A 657 21.78 -26.30 -3.42
N ILE A 658 22.80 -27.17 -3.30
CA ILE A 658 22.73 -28.58 -3.70
C ILE A 658 22.19 -29.50 -2.60
N ASP A 659 22.30 -29.09 -1.33
CA ASP A 659 21.96 -29.92 -0.16
C ASP A 659 20.70 -29.44 0.59
N TYR A 660 19.73 -28.88 -0.15
CA TYR A 660 18.51 -28.33 0.42
C TYR A 660 17.54 -29.41 0.95
N LYS A 661 16.98 -29.16 2.14
CA LYS A 661 15.89 -29.95 2.74
C LYS A 661 14.77 -29.03 3.20
N PRO A 662 13.55 -29.15 2.66
CA PRO A 662 12.46 -28.27 3.06
C PRO A 662 12.04 -28.48 4.51
N ARG A 663 11.90 -27.39 5.26
CA ARG A 663 11.34 -27.37 6.63
C ARG A 663 9.82 -27.50 6.61
N ASN A 664 9.17 -26.92 5.60
CA ASN A 664 7.72 -26.89 5.42
C ASN A 664 7.38 -26.51 3.97
N VAL A 665 6.09 -26.38 3.65
CA VAL A 665 5.61 -26.06 2.30
C VAL A 665 6.05 -24.66 1.85
N LEU A 666 6.02 -23.65 2.73
CA LEU A 666 6.43 -22.28 2.38
C LEU A 666 7.93 -22.21 2.07
N ASP A 667 8.73 -22.95 2.82
CA ASP A 667 10.16 -23.09 2.57
C ASP A 667 10.43 -23.76 1.21
N GLU A 668 9.75 -24.87 0.92
CA GLU A 668 9.85 -25.55 -0.37
C GLU A 668 9.42 -24.66 -1.54
N GLU A 669 8.32 -23.93 -1.40
CA GLU A 669 7.87 -22.95 -2.40
C GLU A 669 8.94 -21.87 -2.60
N ASN A 670 9.47 -21.28 -1.53
CA ASN A 670 10.50 -20.26 -1.61
C ASN A 670 11.77 -20.78 -2.28
N PHE A 671 12.25 -21.97 -1.92
CA PHE A 671 13.43 -22.56 -2.53
C PHE A 671 13.26 -22.75 -4.04
N LYS A 672 12.10 -23.22 -4.49
CA LYS A 672 11.78 -23.41 -5.91
C LYS A 672 11.77 -22.11 -6.72
N LEU A 673 11.62 -20.94 -6.08
CA LEU A 673 11.72 -19.65 -6.76
C LEU A 673 13.15 -19.32 -7.21
N TYR A 674 14.17 -19.96 -6.63
CA TYR A 674 15.58 -19.69 -6.96
C TYR A 674 16.15 -20.76 -7.90
N THR A 675 15.78 -20.67 -9.18
CA THR A 675 16.23 -21.63 -10.21
C THR A 675 17.64 -21.33 -10.71
N SER A 676 18.03 -20.05 -10.76
CA SER A 676 19.41 -19.60 -11.02
C SER A 676 19.61 -18.17 -10.52
N ALA A 677 20.88 -17.78 -10.34
CA ALA A 677 21.22 -16.39 -10.02
C ALA A 677 20.78 -15.40 -11.11
N ASP A 678 20.74 -15.82 -12.38
CA ASP A 678 20.33 -14.97 -13.50
C ASP A 678 18.90 -14.45 -13.36
N SER A 679 18.01 -15.26 -12.78
CA SER A 679 16.62 -14.89 -12.55
C SER A 679 16.46 -13.72 -11.55
N TYR A 680 17.52 -13.43 -10.78
CA TYR A 680 17.62 -12.30 -9.86
C TYR A 680 18.78 -11.36 -10.21
N SER A 681 19.25 -11.39 -11.47
CA SER A 681 20.36 -10.54 -11.92
C SER A 681 20.14 -9.07 -11.57
N ASN A 682 21.22 -8.40 -11.16
CA ASN A 682 21.26 -6.99 -10.73
C ASN A 682 20.41 -6.64 -9.49
N ALA A 683 19.68 -7.59 -8.91
CA ALA A 683 18.84 -7.30 -7.76
C ALA A 683 19.71 -6.83 -6.56
N PRO A 684 19.40 -5.66 -5.97
CA PRO A 684 20.00 -5.26 -4.72
C PRO A 684 19.67 -6.24 -3.58
N ILE A 685 20.60 -6.35 -2.64
CA ILE A 685 20.44 -7.11 -1.41
C ILE A 685 20.62 -6.15 -0.24
N GLY A 686 19.60 -6.09 0.62
CA GLY A 686 19.64 -5.37 1.88
C GLY A 686 19.54 -6.29 3.08
N LEU A 687 20.14 -5.88 4.19
CA LEU A 687 19.97 -6.50 5.51
C LEU A 687 19.24 -5.51 6.43
N GLN A 688 18.76 -5.98 7.58
CA GLN A 688 18.18 -5.11 8.60
C GLN A 688 18.91 -5.20 9.93
N VAL A 689 18.97 -4.06 10.61
CA VAL A 689 19.39 -3.93 12.00
C VAL A 689 18.15 -3.72 12.86
N VAL A 690 18.10 -4.36 14.03
CA VAL A 690 16.97 -4.28 14.97
C VAL A 690 17.47 -3.95 16.37
N CYS A 691 16.78 -3.03 17.05
CA CYS A 691 17.00 -2.74 18.46
C CYS A 691 15.70 -2.91 19.25
N ARG A 692 15.81 -2.91 20.58
CA ARG A 692 14.63 -2.97 21.46
C ARG A 692 13.73 -1.75 21.29
N ARG A 693 12.45 -1.91 21.62
CA ARG A 693 11.42 -0.84 21.64
C ARG A 693 11.95 0.49 22.21
N TYR A 694 11.65 1.61 21.55
CA TYR A 694 12.09 2.98 21.88
C TYR A 694 13.61 3.25 21.84
N ASN A 695 14.38 2.39 21.20
CA ASN A 695 15.79 2.60 20.90
C ASN A 695 16.03 2.99 19.43
N ASP A 696 15.11 3.75 18.82
CA ASP A 696 15.20 4.21 17.43
C ASP A 696 16.51 4.97 17.14
N GLU A 697 16.95 5.83 18.06
CA GLU A 697 18.21 6.57 17.91
C GLU A 697 19.44 5.67 18.08
N LYS A 698 19.38 4.71 19.02
CA LYS A 698 20.46 3.73 19.22
C LYS A 698 20.58 2.85 17.98
N LEU A 699 19.46 2.43 17.39
CA LEU A 699 19.43 1.68 16.14
C LEU A 699 20.18 2.41 15.02
N MET A 700 19.93 3.72 14.85
CA MET A 700 20.65 4.51 13.84
C MET A 700 22.15 4.59 14.14
N LYS A 701 22.53 4.66 15.42
CA LYS A 701 23.94 4.64 15.82
C LYS A 701 24.60 3.28 15.62
N CYS A 702 23.90 2.18 15.89
CA CYS A 702 24.35 0.82 15.60
C CYS A 702 24.61 0.66 14.09
N LEU A 703 23.68 1.14 13.26
CA LEU A 703 23.80 1.08 11.81
C LEU A 703 25.01 1.90 11.31
N GLU A 704 25.24 3.10 11.84
CA GLU A 704 26.44 3.89 11.52
C GLU A 704 27.74 3.12 11.82
N ILE A 705 27.82 2.44 12.96
CA ILE A 705 29.01 1.64 13.33
C ILE A 705 29.19 0.45 12.38
N ILE A 706 28.09 -0.24 12.04
CA ILE A 706 28.09 -1.36 11.08
C ILE A 706 28.59 -0.91 9.72
N GLU A 707 28.07 0.20 9.19
CA GLU A 707 28.48 0.71 7.87
C GLU A 707 29.93 1.18 7.86
N ARG A 708 30.39 1.83 8.94
CA ARG A 708 31.79 2.21 9.08
C ARG A 708 32.71 1.00 9.04
N ALA A 709 32.33 -0.11 9.69
CA ALA A 709 33.08 -1.37 9.65
C ALA A 709 33.11 -2.00 8.24
N MET A 710 32.07 -1.78 7.43
CA MET A 710 32.01 -2.16 6.03
C MET A 710 32.78 -1.19 5.09
N GLY A 711 33.46 -0.18 5.63
CA GLY A 711 34.20 0.81 4.84
C GLY A 711 33.32 1.87 4.18
N ARG A 712 32.12 2.11 4.72
CA ARG A 712 31.15 3.10 4.20
C ARG A 712 31.08 4.36 5.07
N PRO A 713 30.72 5.50 4.48
CA PRO A 713 30.65 6.78 5.18
C PRO A 713 29.53 6.89 6.22
#